data_AF-A0A2V9CBR9-F1
#
_entry.id   AF-A0A2V9CBR9-F1
#
_cell.length_a   1.000
_cell.length_b   1.000
_cell.length_c   1.000
_cell.angle_alpha   90.00
_cell.angle_beta   90.00
_cell.angle_gamma   90.00
#
_symmetry.space_group_name_H-M   'P 1'
#
loop_
_entity.id
_entity.type
_entity.pdbx_description
1 polymer ?
#
loop_
_entity_poly.entity_id
_entity_poly.type
_entity_poly.pdbx_seq_one_letter_code
_entity_poly.pdbx_strand_id
1 'polypeptide(L)'
;GRLKFNIKMGLDTPLDNRTLDTPDFVAAIKYLFKLRKNIGLVDDIDHLGNRRVRAVGELLENQFRIGLVRMERAIKEKMSVYQEMSTAMPHDLVNAKPVMAAIREFFGSSQLSQFMDQTNPLSEITHKRRLSALGPGGLSRERAGFEVRDVHPTHYGRICPIETPEGPNIGLISSLSCFARINDYGFIESPYRKVKAGRIIDYVQIVNAGDSEFKAGEIVERDKVEELNEELKRRKVVYEPYCFYLSAWEEDKYVIAQANVALDEKQRITTELVNCRQAGNFVLKQREEVDYVDVSPKQLVSVAASLIPFLENDDANRALMGSNMQRQAVPLIKGEAPLVGTGMERVTARDSGAVVLCRREGIVDQVDSERIIVRVESDHSGVLSREVGADIYQLIKFKRSNQNTCINQKPLVRVGDRAKKGQVLADGPCTERGELALGRNVLVAFLPWRGYNFEDAILVSEKLVKDDYYTSIHIEEYEIEARDTKLGPEEVTRDIPNIGESFLRNLDESGVIRIGAVIKPGDILVGKVTPKGETTLTPEEKLLRAIFGEKAGDVRDASLYCPPGIEGTIVDVKIFTRKGGEKDERHKAIEATQVFKLEKNLADEIRILTDERLKRLSDLLGGKVLQADLHDEKTNKRLLTKGTELTRELIEKISTRNLKRLKLNEKDPLLIEKIEEIEEMTSRQIDVLRKITEERKEKLKKGDELPPGVIKLVKVYIAMKRKLSIGDKMAGRHGNKGVIARIVPQEDMPYLPDGTPVEIVLNPLGVPSRMNVGQILETHLGWASKELGNSLKRLFSREVKAEALRRWFKEVFGETAIWKSLAKLEDDDLIEYAEGFKEGIPFATPVFDGAREPEIRHLLEVAGLPSLGKINLFDGMTGDEFDQPVTVGFIYMLKLSHLVDDKIHARSIGPYSLITQQPLGGKAQFGGQRFGEMEVWALEAYGAAHILQELLTAKSDDVYGRAKIYEAIVKGEPGIEPGVPESFNVLVRELQSLCLDVELMKRQKPQTEKAAD
;
A
#
# COMPACT_ATOMS: atom_id res chain seq x y z
N GLY A 1 -14.97 -0.32 -31.23
CA GLY A 1 -15.29 -1.00 -32.49
C GLY A 1 -15.66 0.02 -33.54
N ARG A 2 -16.95 0.37 -33.64
CA ARG A 2 -17.50 1.33 -34.61
C ARG A 2 -16.72 2.64 -34.73
N LEU A 3 -16.40 3.32 -33.63
CA LEU A 3 -15.60 4.56 -33.63
C LEU A 3 -14.29 4.46 -34.41
N LYS A 4 -13.44 3.47 -34.08
CA LYS A 4 -12.14 3.27 -34.74
C LYS A 4 -12.29 2.86 -36.19
N PHE A 5 -13.29 2.04 -36.50
CA PHE A 5 -13.58 1.63 -37.87
C PHE A 5 -13.95 2.84 -38.74
N ASN A 6 -14.83 3.69 -38.24
CA ASN A 6 -15.23 4.94 -38.88
C ASN A 6 -14.05 5.88 -39.12
N ILE A 7 -13.23 6.12 -38.08
CA ILE A 7 -12.02 6.97 -38.19
C ILE A 7 -11.06 6.44 -39.27
N LYS A 8 -10.82 5.11 -39.30
CA LYS A 8 -9.88 4.50 -40.25
C LYS A 8 -10.41 4.50 -41.68
N MET A 9 -11.70 4.24 -41.86
CA MET A 9 -12.34 4.12 -43.17
C MET A 9 -12.88 5.45 -43.71
N GLY A 10 -12.92 6.51 -42.89
CA GLY A 10 -13.52 7.80 -43.24
C GLY A 10 -15.03 7.71 -43.40
N LEU A 11 -15.71 6.98 -42.50
CA LEU A 11 -17.16 6.78 -42.53
C LEU A 11 -17.84 7.54 -41.39
N ASP A 12 -19.02 8.12 -41.64
CA ASP A 12 -19.81 8.87 -40.66
C ASP A 12 -21.00 8.06 -40.08
N THR A 13 -20.92 6.73 -40.11
CA THR A 13 -21.98 5.85 -39.59
C THR A 13 -22.22 6.10 -38.09
N PRO A 14 -23.48 6.18 -37.60
CA PRO A 14 -23.75 6.40 -36.18
C PRO A 14 -23.05 5.38 -35.26
N LEU A 15 -22.52 5.85 -34.12
CA LEU A 15 -21.78 5.00 -33.17
C LEU A 15 -22.64 3.91 -32.53
N ASP A 16 -23.96 4.10 -32.49
CA ASP A 16 -24.93 3.14 -31.95
C ASP A 16 -25.11 1.90 -32.84
N ASN A 17 -24.73 1.99 -34.12
CA ASN A 17 -24.78 0.84 -35.02
C ASN A 17 -23.60 -0.11 -34.74
N ARG A 18 -23.88 -1.17 -33.98
CA ARG A 18 -22.90 -2.15 -33.50
C ARG A 18 -22.74 -3.37 -34.40
N THR A 19 -23.55 -3.52 -35.44
CA THR A 19 -23.44 -4.58 -36.46
C THR A 19 -22.65 -4.10 -37.67
N LEU A 20 -22.12 -5.02 -38.48
CA LEU A 20 -21.43 -4.69 -39.73
C LEU A 20 -22.42 -4.58 -40.88
N ASP A 21 -22.35 -3.51 -41.65
CA ASP A 21 -23.18 -3.30 -42.84
C ASP A 21 -22.39 -3.55 -44.12
N THR A 22 -23.09 -3.74 -45.25
CA THR A 22 -22.44 -3.94 -46.57
C THR A 22 -21.43 -2.84 -46.94
N PRO A 23 -21.68 -1.53 -46.70
CA PRO A 23 -20.70 -0.48 -46.97
C PRO A 23 -19.40 -0.63 -46.17
N ASP A 24 -19.46 -1.15 -44.94
CA ASP A 24 -18.28 -1.37 -44.10
C ASP A 24 -17.32 -2.38 -44.77
N PHE A 25 -17.86 -3.50 -45.25
CA PHE A 25 -17.08 -4.52 -45.96
C PHE A 25 -16.44 -3.97 -47.22
N VAL A 26 -17.20 -3.19 -48.02
CA VAL A 26 -16.67 -2.58 -49.24
C VAL A 26 -15.55 -1.60 -48.93
N ALA A 27 -15.69 -0.77 -47.88
CA ALA A 27 -14.66 0.16 -47.45
C ALA A 27 -13.38 -0.56 -47.00
N ALA A 28 -13.52 -1.62 -46.19
CA ALA A 28 -12.38 -2.41 -45.73
C ALA A 28 -11.61 -3.08 -46.88
N ILE A 29 -12.32 -3.69 -47.83
CA ILE A 29 -11.70 -4.31 -49.02
C ILE A 29 -11.01 -3.25 -49.90
N LYS A 30 -11.64 -2.08 -50.09
CA LYS A 30 -11.03 -0.96 -50.81
C LYS A 30 -9.74 -0.48 -50.13
N TYR A 31 -9.73 -0.35 -48.79
CA TYR A 31 -8.53 0.04 -48.05
C TYR A 31 -7.43 -1.00 -48.20
N LEU A 32 -7.75 -2.30 -48.14
CA LEU A 32 -6.80 -3.38 -48.38
C LEU A 32 -6.15 -3.30 -49.78
N PHE A 33 -6.95 -3.02 -50.82
CA PHE A 33 -6.40 -2.83 -52.17
C PHE A 33 -5.54 -1.56 -52.29
N LYS A 34 -5.87 -0.49 -51.56
CA LYS A 34 -5.02 0.71 -51.49
C LYS A 34 -3.66 0.41 -50.85
N LEU A 35 -3.65 -0.36 -49.76
CA LEU A 35 -2.40 -0.80 -49.11
C LEU A 35 -1.51 -1.59 -50.07
N ARG A 36 -2.10 -2.50 -50.87
CA ARG A 36 -1.33 -3.25 -51.89
C ARG A 36 -0.69 -2.34 -52.95
N LYS A 37 -1.26 -1.16 -53.20
CA LYS A 37 -0.71 -0.13 -54.09
C LYS A 37 0.23 0.86 -53.38
N ASN A 38 0.60 0.60 -52.13
CA ASN A 38 1.35 1.52 -51.25
C ASN A 38 0.66 2.88 -51.04
N ILE A 39 -0.67 2.91 -51.12
CA ILE A 39 -1.48 4.09 -50.82
C ILE A 39 -2.06 3.91 -49.42
N GLY A 40 -1.46 4.57 -48.44
CA GLY A 40 -1.81 4.46 -47.02
C GLY A 40 -0.72 3.74 -46.20
N LEU A 41 -0.95 3.62 -44.90
CA LEU A 41 -0.03 3.00 -43.94
C LEU A 41 -0.64 1.74 -43.33
N VAL A 42 0.22 0.73 -43.13
CA VAL A 42 -0.10 -0.49 -42.37
C VAL A 42 -0.27 -0.10 -40.90
N ASP A 43 -1.21 -0.74 -40.21
CA ASP A 43 -1.44 -0.49 -38.80
C ASP A 43 -0.36 -1.18 -37.95
N ASP A 44 0.19 -0.44 -37.00
CA ASP A 44 1.05 -0.96 -35.94
C ASP A 44 0.17 -1.50 -34.80
N ILE A 45 0.39 -2.76 -34.43
CA ILE A 45 -0.36 -3.45 -33.37
C ILE A 45 -0.07 -2.89 -31.98
N ASP A 46 1.15 -2.38 -31.76
CA ASP A 46 1.64 -1.93 -30.45
C ASP A 46 1.34 -0.45 -30.17
N HIS A 47 1.00 0.29 -31.22
CA HIS A 47 0.50 1.65 -31.10
C HIS A 47 -0.67 1.75 -30.10
N LEU A 48 -0.57 2.63 -29.09
CA LEU A 48 -1.62 2.76 -28.06
C LEU A 48 -2.95 3.26 -28.60
N GLY A 49 -2.99 3.76 -29.84
CA GLY A 49 -4.24 4.04 -30.53
C GLY A 49 -5.02 2.78 -30.95
N ASN A 50 -4.39 1.61 -30.97
CA ASN A 50 -4.97 0.32 -31.35
C ASN A 50 -5.14 -0.63 -30.15
N ARG A 51 -4.52 -0.29 -29.01
CA ARG A 51 -4.67 -0.99 -27.73
C ARG A 51 -5.58 -0.18 -26.81
N ARG A 52 -6.51 -0.85 -26.12
CA ARG A 52 -7.40 -0.21 -25.15
C ARG A 52 -7.32 -0.87 -23.79
N VAL A 53 -7.49 -0.08 -22.74
CA VAL A 53 -7.62 -0.55 -21.36
C VAL A 53 -9.07 -0.97 -21.11
N ARG A 54 -9.26 -2.14 -20.50
CA ARG A 54 -10.56 -2.56 -19.99
C ARG A 54 -10.61 -2.30 -18.50
N ALA A 55 -11.50 -1.43 -18.06
CA ALA A 55 -11.72 -1.18 -16.65
C ALA A 55 -12.43 -2.36 -15.97
N VAL A 56 -12.32 -2.45 -14.64
CA VAL A 56 -12.97 -3.51 -13.85
C VAL A 56 -14.48 -3.53 -14.08
N GLY A 57 -15.11 -2.35 -14.21
CA GLY A 57 -16.55 -2.24 -14.49
C GLY A 57 -16.95 -2.94 -15.80
N GLU A 58 -16.16 -2.78 -16.87
CA GLU A 58 -16.43 -3.43 -18.17
C GLU A 58 -16.25 -4.95 -18.08
N LEU A 59 -15.20 -5.42 -17.39
CA LEU A 59 -14.97 -6.85 -17.19
C LEU A 59 -16.10 -7.48 -16.37
N LEU A 60 -16.54 -6.79 -15.32
CA LEU A 60 -17.65 -7.24 -14.48
C LEU A 60 -18.97 -7.23 -15.23
N GLU A 61 -19.24 -6.20 -16.06
CA GLU A 61 -20.44 -6.14 -16.90
C GLU A 61 -20.53 -7.36 -17.82
N ASN A 62 -19.41 -7.76 -18.44
CA ASN A 62 -19.37 -8.94 -19.30
C ASN A 62 -19.69 -10.22 -18.53
N GLN A 63 -19.15 -10.40 -17.32
CA GLN A 63 -19.44 -11.56 -16.47
C GLN A 63 -20.88 -11.55 -15.97
N PHE A 64 -21.40 -10.38 -15.61
CA PHE A 64 -22.80 -10.20 -15.23
C PHE A 64 -23.72 -10.56 -16.39
N ARG A 65 -23.41 -10.12 -17.62
CA ARG A 65 -24.16 -10.47 -18.83
C ARG A 65 -24.17 -11.97 -19.10
N ILE A 66 -23.04 -12.66 -18.94
CA ILE A 66 -22.98 -14.13 -19.04
C ILE A 66 -23.91 -14.78 -18.00
N GLY A 67 -23.91 -14.27 -16.77
CA GLY A 67 -24.83 -14.70 -15.70
C GLY A 67 -26.30 -14.50 -16.08
N LEU A 68 -26.64 -13.33 -16.63
CA LEU A 68 -27.99 -13.01 -17.10
C LEU A 68 -28.44 -13.91 -18.25
N VAL A 69 -27.58 -14.20 -19.23
CA VAL A 69 -27.91 -15.11 -20.35
C VAL A 69 -28.19 -16.53 -19.83
N ARG A 70 -27.43 -17.02 -18.84
CA ARG A 70 -27.68 -18.31 -18.18
C ARG A 70 -29.03 -18.29 -17.44
N MET A 71 -29.32 -17.20 -16.72
CA MET A 71 -30.59 -17.02 -16.02
C MET A 71 -31.78 -16.93 -16.98
N GLU A 72 -31.64 -16.21 -18.10
CA GLU A 72 -32.66 -16.09 -19.15
C GLU A 72 -33.03 -17.46 -19.73
N ARG A 73 -32.02 -18.31 -20.02
CA ARG A 73 -32.26 -19.69 -20.49
C ARG A 73 -33.03 -20.51 -19.46
N ALA A 74 -32.63 -20.44 -18.19
CA ALA A 74 -33.31 -21.16 -17.12
C ALA A 74 -34.76 -20.67 -16.90
N ILE A 75 -35.01 -19.36 -17.04
CA ILE A 75 -36.36 -18.79 -16.97
C ILE A 75 -37.19 -19.29 -18.15
N LYS A 76 -36.67 -19.25 -19.39
CA LYS A 76 -37.37 -19.75 -20.58
C LYS A 76 -37.72 -21.23 -20.47
N GLU A 77 -36.78 -22.05 -19.97
CA GLU A 77 -36.99 -23.48 -19.75
C GLU A 77 -38.05 -23.74 -18.67
N LYS A 78 -37.93 -23.08 -17.50
CA LYS A 78 -38.96 -23.14 -16.46
C LYS A 78 -40.33 -22.73 -16.98
N MET A 79 -40.41 -21.63 -17.72
CA MET A 79 -41.65 -21.15 -18.31
C MET A 79 -42.26 -22.16 -19.29
N SER A 80 -41.46 -22.98 -19.96
CA SER A 80 -41.97 -24.04 -20.83
C SER A 80 -42.48 -25.26 -20.06
N VAL A 81 -41.94 -25.54 -18.87
CA VAL A 81 -42.23 -26.75 -18.08
C VAL A 81 -43.29 -26.51 -17.00
N TYR A 82 -43.43 -25.27 -16.52
CA TYR A 82 -44.34 -24.93 -15.43
C TYR A 82 -45.81 -25.08 -15.87
N GLN A 83 -46.50 -26.07 -15.31
CA GLN A 83 -47.87 -26.42 -15.70
C GLN A 83 -48.92 -25.38 -15.25
N GLU A 84 -48.63 -24.61 -14.20
CA GLU A 84 -49.53 -23.58 -13.64
C GLU A 84 -48.94 -22.17 -13.78
N MET A 85 -48.76 -21.69 -15.01
CA MET A 85 -48.21 -20.35 -15.28
C MET A 85 -49.10 -19.21 -14.73
N SER A 86 -50.40 -19.45 -14.59
CA SER A 86 -51.37 -18.44 -14.14
C SER A 86 -51.21 -18.02 -12.67
N THR A 87 -50.58 -18.86 -11.85
CA THR A 87 -50.33 -18.62 -10.41
C THR A 87 -48.87 -18.30 -10.10
N ALA A 88 -47.97 -18.47 -11.07
CA ALA A 88 -46.54 -18.29 -10.88
C ALA A 88 -46.18 -16.81 -10.69
N MET A 89 -45.42 -16.52 -9.63
CA MET A 89 -44.91 -15.19 -9.35
C MET A 89 -43.48 -15.05 -9.89
N PRO A 90 -42.99 -13.83 -10.21
CA PRO A 90 -41.65 -13.64 -10.76
C PRO A 90 -40.51 -14.23 -9.90
N HIS A 91 -40.68 -14.28 -8.58
CA HIS A 91 -39.68 -14.86 -7.68
C HIS A 91 -39.57 -16.39 -7.77
N ASP A 92 -40.58 -17.09 -8.31
CA ASP A 92 -40.55 -18.54 -8.53
C ASP A 92 -39.71 -18.90 -9.76
N LEU A 93 -39.68 -17.99 -10.75
CA LEU A 93 -38.96 -18.16 -12.00
C LEU A 93 -37.50 -17.69 -11.88
N VAL A 94 -37.27 -16.56 -11.21
CA VAL A 94 -35.95 -15.90 -11.13
C VAL A 94 -35.07 -16.54 -10.05
N ASN A 95 -33.91 -17.06 -10.46
CA ASN A 95 -32.89 -17.56 -9.55
C ASN A 95 -31.60 -16.73 -9.68
N ALA A 96 -31.15 -16.11 -8.60
CA ALA A 96 -29.94 -15.28 -8.59
C ALA A 96 -28.62 -16.11 -8.60
N LYS A 97 -28.66 -17.42 -8.31
CA LYS A 97 -27.46 -18.26 -8.20
C LYS A 97 -26.55 -18.23 -9.44
N PRO A 98 -27.04 -18.33 -10.70
CA PRO A 98 -26.17 -18.29 -11.88
C PRO A 98 -25.40 -16.97 -12.02
N VAL A 99 -26.06 -15.85 -11.69
CA VAL A 99 -25.44 -14.52 -11.72
C VAL A 99 -24.39 -14.39 -10.62
N MET A 100 -24.75 -14.75 -9.38
CA MET A 100 -23.81 -14.71 -8.25
C MET A 100 -22.61 -15.64 -8.44
N ALA A 101 -22.81 -16.81 -9.05
CA ALA A 101 -21.73 -17.74 -9.37
C ALA A 101 -20.74 -17.13 -10.36
N ALA A 102 -21.20 -16.51 -11.45
CA ALA A 102 -20.33 -15.85 -12.43
C ALA A 102 -19.53 -14.69 -11.80
N ILE A 103 -20.16 -13.90 -10.91
CA ILE A 103 -19.46 -12.83 -10.19
C ILE A 103 -18.41 -13.40 -9.22
N ARG A 104 -18.76 -14.44 -8.45
CA ARG A 104 -17.83 -15.08 -7.51
C ARG A 104 -16.65 -15.72 -8.24
N GLU A 105 -16.89 -16.34 -9.39
CA GLU A 105 -15.84 -16.90 -10.25
C GLU A 105 -14.88 -15.80 -10.70
N PHE A 106 -15.40 -14.67 -11.18
CA PHE A 106 -14.58 -13.53 -11.58
C PHE A 106 -13.67 -13.02 -10.45
N PHE A 107 -14.21 -12.76 -9.25
CA PHE A 107 -13.40 -12.24 -8.14
C PHE A 107 -12.51 -13.31 -7.48
N GLY A 108 -12.89 -14.58 -7.56
CA GLY A 108 -12.19 -15.68 -6.89
C GLY A 108 -11.06 -16.32 -7.71
N SER A 109 -11.23 -16.48 -9.03
CA SER A 109 -10.30 -17.24 -9.89
C SER A 109 -9.67 -16.45 -11.03
N SER A 110 -10.11 -15.22 -11.29
CA SER A 110 -9.52 -14.40 -12.35
C SER A 110 -8.07 -14.04 -12.05
N GLN A 111 -7.20 -14.18 -13.06
CA GLN A 111 -5.80 -13.73 -12.98
C GLN A 111 -5.66 -12.23 -12.71
N LEU A 112 -6.69 -11.43 -13.01
CA LEU A 112 -6.70 -9.99 -12.78
C LEU A 112 -7.20 -9.63 -11.37
N SER A 113 -7.87 -10.56 -10.68
CA SER A 113 -8.29 -10.39 -9.28
C SER A 113 -7.19 -10.92 -8.37
N GLN A 114 -6.23 -10.05 -8.04
CA GLN A 114 -5.06 -10.40 -7.24
C GLN A 114 -5.15 -9.82 -5.84
N PHE A 115 -4.51 -10.47 -4.87
CA PHE A 115 -4.32 -9.88 -3.54
C PHE A 115 -3.59 -8.55 -3.67
N MET A 116 -4.12 -7.53 -3.00
CA MET A 116 -3.52 -6.21 -3.03
C MET A 116 -2.14 -6.26 -2.36
N ASP A 117 -1.12 -5.76 -3.06
CA ASP A 117 0.19 -5.50 -2.49
C ASP A 117 0.10 -4.31 -1.52
N GLN A 118 0.27 -4.60 -0.24
CA GLN A 118 0.14 -3.70 0.89
C GLN A 118 1.41 -3.69 1.76
N THR A 119 2.58 -3.97 1.17
CA THR A 119 3.84 -3.82 1.89
C THR A 119 4.01 -2.40 2.41
N ASN A 120 3.71 -1.39 1.59
CA ASN A 120 3.68 0.03 1.95
C ASN A 120 2.68 0.82 1.07
N PRO A 121 2.39 2.11 1.38
CA PRO A 121 1.41 2.90 0.62
C PRO A 121 1.74 3.09 -0.87
N LEU A 122 3.03 3.16 -1.23
CA LEU A 122 3.46 3.28 -2.62
C LEU A 122 3.19 2.00 -3.41
N SER A 123 3.36 0.84 -2.79
CA SER A 123 3.03 -0.44 -3.40
C SER A 123 1.53 -0.53 -3.72
N GLU A 124 0.68 -0.08 -2.78
CA GLU A 124 -0.78 -0.09 -2.95
C GLU A 124 -1.22 0.80 -4.12
N ILE A 125 -0.76 2.06 -4.17
CA ILE A 125 -1.18 3.00 -5.22
C ILE A 125 -0.67 2.55 -6.60
N THR A 126 0.56 2.04 -6.66
CA THR A 126 1.12 1.49 -7.89
C THR A 126 0.34 0.27 -8.37
N HIS A 127 -0.03 -0.63 -7.47
CA HIS A 127 -0.75 -1.84 -7.83
C HIS A 127 -2.13 -1.52 -8.42
N LYS A 128 -2.82 -0.51 -7.87
CA LYS A 128 -4.11 -0.01 -8.39
C LYS A 128 -3.98 0.63 -9.78
N ARG A 129 -2.82 1.19 -10.11
CA ARG A 129 -2.51 1.86 -11.39
C ARG A 129 -1.80 0.95 -12.41
N ARG A 130 -1.69 -0.34 -12.12
CA ARG A 130 -1.00 -1.33 -12.96
C ARG A 130 -1.85 -1.70 -14.18
N LEU A 131 -1.20 -1.75 -15.34
CA LEU A 131 -1.75 -2.26 -16.59
C LEU A 131 -1.18 -3.66 -16.85
N SER A 132 -2.03 -4.57 -17.32
CA SER A 132 -1.65 -5.94 -17.67
C SER A 132 -2.08 -6.26 -19.10
N ALA A 133 -1.14 -6.71 -19.93
CA ALA A 133 -1.43 -7.32 -21.23
C ALA A 133 -1.89 -8.79 -21.10
N LEU A 134 -1.72 -9.38 -19.91
CA LEU A 134 -2.14 -10.75 -19.57
C LEU A 134 -3.60 -10.79 -19.11
N GLY A 135 -4.24 -11.95 -19.23
CA GLY A 135 -5.59 -12.21 -18.72
C GLY A 135 -6.61 -12.52 -19.83
N PRO A 136 -7.91 -12.63 -19.48
CA PRO A 136 -8.95 -13.03 -20.44
C PRO A 136 -9.10 -12.00 -21.58
N GLY A 137 -8.85 -12.45 -22.81
CA GLY A 137 -8.85 -11.61 -24.01
C GLY A 137 -7.55 -10.82 -24.24
N GLY A 138 -6.51 -11.07 -23.44
CA GLY A 138 -5.15 -10.58 -23.64
C GLY A 138 -4.20 -11.65 -24.17
N LEU A 139 -2.90 -11.44 -23.98
CA LEU A 139 -1.84 -12.35 -24.40
C LEU A 139 -1.50 -13.37 -23.30
N SER A 140 -0.97 -14.52 -23.71
CA SER A 140 -0.26 -15.42 -22.79
C SER A 140 1.24 -15.12 -22.83
N ARG A 141 1.95 -15.43 -21.74
CA ARG A 141 3.40 -15.17 -21.62
C ARG A 141 4.22 -15.80 -22.75
N GLU A 142 3.86 -17.03 -23.14
CA GLU A 142 4.53 -17.81 -24.18
C GLU A 142 4.26 -17.30 -25.60
N ARG A 143 3.09 -16.67 -25.82
CA ARG A 143 2.72 -16.11 -27.13
C ARG A 143 3.17 -14.66 -27.32
N ALA A 144 3.58 -13.99 -26.25
CA ALA A 144 4.02 -12.61 -26.32
C ALA A 144 5.47 -12.53 -26.84
N GLY A 145 5.59 -12.09 -28.10
CA GLY A 145 6.86 -11.82 -28.76
C GLY A 145 7.62 -10.62 -28.18
N PHE A 146 8.75 -10.29 -28.80
CA PHE A 146 9.61 -9.17 -28.37
C PHE A 146 8.93 -7.80 -28.58
N GLU A 147 8.27 -7.59 -29.72
CA GLU A 147 7.67 -6.31 -30.12
C GLU A 147 6.70 -5.76 -29.07
N VAL A 148 5.79 -6.60 -28.57
CA VAL A 148 4.78 -6.18 -27.56
C VAL A 148 5.40 -5.83 -26.20
N ARG A 149 6.63 -6.30 -25.93
CA ARG A 149 7.35 -6.04 -24.68
C ARG A 149 8.20 -4.77 -24.75
N ASP A 150 8.44 -4.26 -25.95
CA ASP A 150 9.29 -3.11 -26.18
C ASP A 150 8.57 -1.78 -25.83
N VAL A 151 9.35 -0.71 -25.69
CA VAL A 151 8.84 0.62 -25.40
C VAL A 151 8.48 1.32 -26.70
N HIS A 152 7.18 1.47 -26.96
CA HIS A 152 6.68 2.19 -28.12
C HIS A 152 6.64 3.72 -27.88
N PRO A 153 6.94 4.59 -28.88
CA PRO A 153 6.91 6.05 -28.73
C PRO A 153 5.59 6.61 -28.17
N THR A 154 4.45 5.99 -28.50
CA THR A 154 3.13 6.41 -27.99
C THR A 154 2.97 6.24 -26.48
N HIS A 155 3.86 5.48 -25.82
CA HIS A 155 3.86 5.33 -24.37
C HIS A 155 4.16 6.66 -23.66
N TYR A 156 4.78 7.62 -24.36
CA TYR A 156 5.11 8.94 -23.82
C TYR A 156 3.88 9.60 -23.17
N GLY A 157 4.01 9.94 -21.88
CA GLY A 157 2.93 10.58 -21.12
C GLY A 157 1.75 9.68 -20.73
N ARG A 158 1.78 8.39 -21.09
CA ARG A 158 0.66 7.43 -20.94
C ARG A 158 1.03 6.22 -20.09
N ILE A 159 2.11 5.55 -20.45
CA ILE A 159 2.65 4.38 -19.78
C ILE A 159 4.10 4.67 -19.41
N CYS A 160 4.47 4.40 -18.17
CA CYS A 160 5.83 4.60 -17.72
C CYS A 160 6.79 3.64 -18.43
N PRO A 161 7.85 4.14 -19.09
CA PRO A 161 8.81 3.29 -19.78
C PRO A 161 9.81 2.60 -18.81
N ILE A 162 9.89 3.07 -17.56
CA ILE A 162 10.86 2.60 -16.57
C ILE A 162 10.24 1.50 -15.67
N GLU A 163 8.99 1.68 -15.26
CA GLU A 163 8.38 0.82 -14.25
C GLU A 163 7.72 -0.43 -14.87
N THR A 164 8.47 -1.53 -14.86
CA THR A 164 8.00 -2.87 -15.21
C THR A 164 8.67 -3.91 -14.30
N PRO A 165 8.01 -5.05 -13.99
CA PRO A 165 8.68 -6.16 -13.32
C PRO A 165 9.85 -6.70 -14.14
N GLU A 166 10.92 -7.08 -13.45
CA GLU A 166 12.03 -7.85 -14.03
C GLU A 166 11.61 -9.30 -14.32
N GLY A 167 12.27 -9.94 -15.28
CA GLY A 167 12.06 -11.35 -15.61
C GLY A 167 10.95 -11.59 -16.64
N PRO A 168 10.18 -12.70 -16.54
CA PRO A 168 9.34 -13.17 -17.66
C PRO A 168 8.15 -12.26 -18.00
N ASN A 169 7.80 -11.32 -17.10
CA ASN A 169 6.70 -10.38 -17.28
C ASN A 169 7.14 -9.01 -17.79
N ILE A 170 8.42 -8.82 -18.11
CA ILE A 170 8.93 -7.53 -18.63
C ILE A 170 8.12 -7.08 -19.86
N GLY A 171 7.68 -5.82 -19.84
CA GLY A 171 6.87 -5.19 -20.90
C GLY A 171 5.40 -5.63 -20.95
N LEU A 172 5.03 -6.72 -20.27
CA LEU A 172 3.64 -7.21 -20.23
C LEU A 172 2.84 -6.62 -19.07
N ILE A 173 3.55 -6.16 -18.04
CA ILE A 173 3.00 -5.46 -16.90
C ILE A 173 3.68 -4.10 -16.85
N SER A 174 2.89 -3.04 -16.94
CA SER A 174 3.38 -1.67 -16.92
C SER A 174 2.57 -0.82 -15.94
N SER A 175 3.01 0.39 -15.69
CA SER A 175 2.36 1.34 -14.79
C SER A 175 1.86 2.56 -15.57
N LEU A 176 0.69 3.09 -15.22
CA LEU A 176 0.22 4.35 -15.78
C LEU A 176 1.15 5.50 -15.37
N SER A 177 1.46 6.39 -16.30
CA SER A 177 2.21 7.62 -16.01
C SER A 177 1.43 8.55 -15.07
N CYS A 178 2.10 9.53 -14.47
CA CYS A 178 1.53 10.39 -13.41
C CYS A 178 0.23 11.09 -13.82
N PHE A 179 0.20 11.72 -14.99
CA PHE A 179 -0.96 12.50 -15.46
C PHE A 179 -1.86 11.77 -16.48
N ALA A 180 -1.54 10.50 -16.79
CA ALA A 180 -2.30 9.73 -17.74
C ALA A 180 -3.73 9.48 -17.25
N ARG A 181 -4.70 9.58 -18.17
CA ARG A 181 -6.12 9.24 -17.92
C ARG A 181 -6.63 8.25 -18.95
N ILE A 182 -7.71 7.56 -18.60
CA ILE A 182 -8.43 6.67 -19.53
C ILE A 182 -9.72 7.39 -19.93
N ASN A 183 -9.96 7.55 -21.23
CA ASN A 183 -11.20 8.15 -21.73
C ASN A 183 -12.38 7.17 -21.74
N ASP A 184 -13.57 7.67 -22.08
CA ASP A 184 -14.81 6.89 -22.07
C ASP A 184 -14.78 5.67 -23.02
N TYR A 185 -13.89 5.68 -24.03
CA TYR A 185 -13.70 4.58 -24.97
C TYR A 185 -12.62 3.57 -24.55
N GLY A 186 -11.94 3.82 -23.42
CA GLY A 186 -10.89 2.97 -22.88
C GLY A 186 -9.48 3.24 -23.42
N PHE A 187 -9.26 4.35 -24.14
CA PHE A 187 -7.93 4.73 -24.62
C PHE A 187 -7.22 5.63 -23.62
N ILE A 188 -5.89 5.51 -23.55
CA ILE A 188 -5.07 6.30 -22.63
C ILE A 188 -4.73 7.64 -23.29
N GLU A 189 -4.95 8.72 -22.55
CA GLU A 189 -4.69 10.10 -22.97
C GLU A 189 -3.67 10.75 -22.04
N SER A 190 -2.94 11.72 -22.59
CA SER A 190 -1.98 12.55 -21.86
C SER A 190 -2.34 14.03 -22.02
N PRO A 191 -2.15 14.89 -20.99
CA PRO A 191 -2.49 16.30 -21.06
C PRO A 191 -1.39 17.14 -21.70
N TYR A 192 -1.81 18.21 -22.39
CA TYR A 192 -0.96 19.16 -23.07
C TYR A 192 -1.48 20.61 -22.90
N ARG A 193 -0.55 21.56 -22.91
CA ARG A 193 -0.83 23.01 -22.98
C ARG A 193 -0.83 23.45 -24.44
N LYS A 194 -1.77 24.30 -24.83
CA LYS A 194 -1.91 24.74 -26.22
C LYS A 194 -1.03 25.95 -26.50
N VAL A 195 -0.43 25.98 -27.69
CA VAL A 195 0.40 27.09 -28.17
C VAL A 195 -0.34 27.81 -29.29
N LYS A 196 -0.31 29.15 -29.28
CA LYS A 196 -0.76 29.98 -30.40
C LYS A 196 0.33 30.99 -30.75
N ALA A 197 0.76 30.98 -32.01
CA ALA A 197 1.77 31.91 -32.54
C ALA A 197 3.03 32.02 -31.65
N GLY A 198 3.55 30.86 -31.19
CA GLY A 198 4.74 30.79 -30.34
C GLY A 198 4.55 31.19 -28.86
N ARG A 199 3.31 31.51 -28.43
CA ARG A 199 2.96 31.77 -27.02
C ARG A 199 2.17 30.59 -26.45
N ILE A 200 2.59 30.08 -25.29
CA ILE A 200 1.82 29.10 -24.53
C ILE A 200 0.63 29.81 -23.87
N ILE A 201 -0.56 29.26 -24.04
CA ILE A 201 -1.80 29.81 -23.47
C ILE A 201 -2.35 28.83 -22.45
N ASP A 202 -2.57 29.32 -21.23
CA ASP A 202 -3.25 28.57 -20.19
C ASP A 202 -4.75 28.71 -20.31
N TYR A 203 -5.44 27.58 -20.22
CA TYR A 203 -6.89 27.49 -20.27
C TYR A 203 -7.44 27.13 -18.89
N VAL A 204 -8.64 27.61 -18.60
CA VAL A 204 -9.38 27.32 -17.37
C VAL A 204 -10.79 26.89 -17.71
N GLN A 205 -11.33 25.96 -16.93
CA GLN A 205 -12.72 25.53 -16.98
C GLN A 205 -13.49 26.25 -15.88
N ILE A 206 -14.62 26.85 -16.26
CA ILE A 206 -15.42 27.64 -15.31
C ILE A 206 -16.26 26.71 -14.44
N VAL A 207 -16.05 26.75 -13.12
CA VAL A 207 -16.83 25.98 -12.15
C VAL A 207 -18.08 26.76 -11.74
N ASN A 208 -17.92 28.04 -11.46
CA ASN A 208 -19.03 28.95 -11.16
C ASN A 208 -18.83 30.26 -11.91
N ALA A 209 -19.80 30.59 -12.75
CA ALA A 209 -19.79 31.78 -13.59
C ALA A 209 -19.88 33.09 -12.80
N GLY A 210 -20.26 33.07 -11.52
CA GLY A 210 -20.41 34.30 -10.73
C GLY A 210 -21.42 35.25 -11.38
N ASP A 211 -21.04 36.52 -11.55
CA ASP A 211 -21.82 37.54 -12.25
C ASP A 211 -21.38 37.75 -13.72
N SER A 212 -20.59 36.82 -14.29
CA SER A 212 -20.09 36.90 -15.68
C SER A 212 -21.07 36.35 -16.73
N GLU A 213 -20.79 36.60 -18.02
CA GLU A 213 -21.53 36.03 -19.15
C GLU A 213 -21.20 34.56 -19.44
N PHE A 214 -20.17 34.01 -18.77
CA PHE A 214 -19.71 32.66 -19.05
C PHE A 214 -20.65 31.57 -18.53
N LYS A 215 -20.57 30.38 -19.11
CA LYS A 215 -21.31 29.21 -18.64
C LYS A 215 -20.43 28.29 -17.78
N ALA A 216 -21.02 27.67 -16.77
CA ALA A 216 -20.35 26.60 -16.03
C ALA A 216 -19.99 25.46 -17.00
N GLY A 217 -18.73 25.03 -16.95
CA GLY A 217 -18.13 24.04 -17.84
C GLY A 217 -17.46 24.62 -19.09
N GLU A 218 -17.61 25.92 -19.38
CA GLU A 218 -16.98 26.59 -20.52
C GLU A 218 -15.46 26.69 -20.34
N ILE A 219 -14.71 26.48 -21.43
CA ILE A 219 -13.24 26.50 -21.45
C ILE A 219 -12.80 27.82 -22.07
N VAL A 220 -12.08 28.62 -21.29
CA VAL A 220 -11.66 29.97 -21.66
C VAL A 220 -10.19 30.21 -21.34
N GLU A 221 -9.59 31.24 -21.95
CA GLU A 221 -8.20 31.62 -21.71
C GLU A 221 -8.08 32.26 -20.32
N ARG A 222 -7.07 31.85 -19.54
CA ARG A 222 -6.87 32.30 -18.16
C ARG A 222 -6.77 33.82 -18.05
N ASP A 223 -5.99 34.45 -18.93
CA ASP A 223 -5.78 35.90 -18.99
C ASP A 223 -7.13 36.66 -19.01
N LYS A 224 -8.10 36.18 -19.80
CA LYS A 224 -9.44 36.81 -19.91
C LYS A 224 -10.27 36.69 -18.64
N VAL A 225 -10.13 35.58 -17.91
CA VAL A 225 -10.87 35.36 -16.66
C VAL A 225 -10.25 36.16 -15.53
N GLU A 226 -8.92 36.29 -15.50
CA GLU A 226 -8.24 37.12 -14.52
C GLU A 226 -8.56 38.60 -14.70
N GLU A 227 -8.51 39.12 -15.94
CA GLU A 227 -8.94 40.48 -16.27
C GLU A 227 -10.40 40.73 -15.83
N LEU A 228 -11.32 39.82 -16.15
CA LEU A 228 -12.72 39.96 -15.74
C LEU A 228 -12.91 39.88 -14.21
N ASN A 229 -12.15 39.05 -13.52
CA ASN A 229 -12.20 38.94 -12.06
C ASN A 229 -11.63 40.16 -11.33
N GLU A 230 -10.79 40.96 -12.00
CA GLU A 230 -10.37 42.28 -11.50
C GLU A 230 -11.48 43.32 -11.66
N GLU A 231 -12.27 43.24 -12.74
CA GLU A 231 -13.42 44.13 -12.98
C GLU A 231 -14.63 43.83 -12.08
N LEU A 232 -14.86 42.55 -11.74
CA LEU A 232 -16.01 42.10 -10.96
C LEU A 232 -15.86 42.42 -9.44
N LYS A 233 -16.79 43.25 -8.92
CA LYS A 233 -16.79 43.68 -7.50
C LYS A 233 -17.55 42.77 -6.53
N ARG A 234 -18.47 41.93 -7.00
CA ARG A 234 -19.35 41.10 -6.15
C ARG A 234 -18.98 39.62 -6.20
N ARG A 235 -19.41 38.90 -7.23
CA ARG A 235 -19.13 37.46 -7.38
C ARG A 235 -18.12 37.21 -8.48
N LYS A 236 -16.89 36.92 -8.06
CA LYS A 236 -15.82 36.49 -8.96
C LYS A 236 -16.16 35.13 -9.58
N VAL A 237 -15.69 34.94 -10.80
CA VAL A 237 -15.71 33.67 -11.52
C VAL A 237 -14.77 32.70 -10.81
N VAL A 238 -15.29 31.55 -10.41
CA VAL A 238 -14.51 30.45 -9.85
C VAL A 238 -14.18 29.51 -11.00
N TYR A 239 -12.90 29.24 -11.19
CA TYR A 239 -12.40 28.41 -12.27
C TYR A 239 -11.41 27.37 -11.78
N GLU A 240 -11.26 26.30 -12.54
CA GLU A 240 -10.24 25.25 -12.36
C GLU A 240 -9.29 25.23 -13.57
N PRO A 241 -8.00 24.95 -13.39
CA PRO A 241 -7.07 24.80 -14.50
C PRO A 241 -7.51 23.70 -15.48
N TYR A 242 -7.44 23.97 -16.79
CA TYR A 242 -7.83 23.02 -17.84
C TYR A 242 -6.66 22.72 -18.78
N CYS A 243 -6.44 21.44 -19.04
CA CYS A 243 -5.46 20.95 -20.03
C CYS A 243 -6.16 20.15 -21.13
N PHE A 244 -5.62 20.22 -22.35
CA PHE A 244 -6.13 19.42 -23.47
C PHE A 244 -5.53 18.04 -23.42
N TYR A 245 -6.35 17.03 -23.23
CA TYR A 245 -5.91 15.65 -23.24
C TYR A 245 -6.07 15.07 -24.64
N LEU A 246 -4.99 14.47 -25.14
CA LEU A 246 -4.97 13.87 -26.46
C LEU A 246 -4.74 12.37 -26.36
N SER A 247 -5.50 11.60 -27.13
CA SER A 247 -5.23 10.19 -27.38
C SER A 247 -4.04 10.01 -28.33
N ALA A 248 -3.48 8.80 -28.39
CA ALA A 248 -2.26 8.54 -29.17
C ALA A 248 -2.40 8.92 -30.66
N TRP A 249 -3.55 8.64 -31.29
CA TRP A 249 -3.75 8.98 -32.72
C TRP A 249 -4.10 10.46 -32.96
N GLU A 250 -4.57 11.17 -31.94
CA GLU A 250 -4.79 12.62 -32.02
C GLU A 250 -3.46 13.34 -31.93
N GLU A 251 -2.59 12.87 -31.03
CA GLU A 251 -1.24 13.36 -30.84
C GLU A 251 -0.40 13.32 -32.12
N ASP A 252 -0.49 12.24 -32.90
CA ASP A 252 0.26 12.06 -34.15
C ASP A 252 0.06 13.20 -35.16
N LYS A 253 -1.07 13.93 -35.08
CA LYS A 253 -1.41 15.01 -36.01
C LYS A 253 -0.73 16.33 -35.67
N TYR A 254 -0.25 16.49 -34.43
CA TYR A 254 0.22 17.77 -33.91
C TYR A 254 1.74 17.77 -33.69
N VAL A 255 2.32 18.97 -33.68
CA VAL A 255 3.73 19.19 -33.31
C VAL A 255 3.81 19.54 -31.82
N ILE A 256 4.46 18.70 -31.03
CA ILE A 256 4.51 18.85 -29.57
C ILE A 256 5.93 19.14 -29.09
N ALA A 257 6.11 20.22 -28.35
CA ALA A 257 7.39 20.57 -27.73
C ALA A 257 7.51 20.02 -26.29
N GLN A 258 8.75 19.87 -25.84
CA GLN A 258 9.09 19.37 -24.50
C GLN A 258 8.74 20.39 -23.40
N ALA A 259 8.53 19.91 -22.17
CA ALA A 259 8.15 20.75 -21.03
C ALA A 259 9.25 21.72 -20.58
N ASN A 260 10.51 21.41 -20.85
CA ASN A 260 11.70 22.18 -20.46
C ASN A 260 12.09 23.27 -21.49
N VAL A 261 11.22 23.57 -22.45
CA VAL A 261 11.45 24.65 -23.42
C VAL A 261 11.60 25.99 -22.70
N ALA A 262 12.59 26.80 -23.11
CA ALA A 262 12.86 28.10 -22.49
C ALA A 262 11.80 29.15 -22.88
N LEU A 263 11.18 29.76 -21.86
CA LEU A 263 10.09 30.72 -22.00
C LEU A 263 10.48 32.11 -21.49
N ASP A 264 9.89 33.16 -22.07
CA ASP A 264 9.95 34.52 -21.54
C ASP A 264 8.89 34.74 -20.44
N GLU A 265 8.92 35.91 -19.78
CA GLU A 265 7.94 36.28 -18.75
C GLU A 265 6.48 36.27 -19.24
N LYS A 266 6.26 36.37 -20.57
CA LYS A 266 4.94 36.34 -21.21
C LYS A 266 4.57 34.95 -21.76
N GLN A 267 5.30 33.90 -21.36
CA GLN A 267 5.10 32.52 -21.80
C GLN A 267 5.33 32.29 -23.32
N ARG A 268 6.17 33.10 -23.96
CA ARG A 268 6.59 32.90 -25.36
C ARG A 268 7.88 32.10 -25.42
N ILE A 269 7.96 31.22 -26.41
CA ILE A 269 9.14 30.41 -26.64
C ILE A 269 10.29 31.31 -27.14
N THR A 270 11.40 31.26 -26.41
CA THR A 270 12.57 32.13 -26.66
C THR A 270 13.41 31.65 -27.85
N THR A 271 13.58 30.33 -27.98
CA THR A 271 14.36 29.69 -29.05
C THR A 271 13.58 29.68 -30.37
N GLU A 272 14.22 30.08 -31.47
CA GLU A 272 13.58 30.05 -32.80
C GLU A 272 13.30 28.64 -33.30
N LEU A 273 14.28 27.74 -33.17
CA LEU A 273 14.15 26.32 -33.48
C LEU A 273 13.97 25.52 -32.18
N VAL A 274 12.86 24.81 -32.10
CA VAL A 274 12.43 24.05 -30.92
C VAL A 274 12.50 22.56 -31.22
N ASN A 275 13.03 21.79 -30.27
CA ASN A 275 12.97 20.33 -30.31
C ASN A 275 11.53 19.87 -30.05
N CYS A 276 10.93 19.26 -31.06
CA CYS A 276 9.56 18.78 -31.02
C CYS A 276 9.48 17.31 -31.40
N ARG A 277 8.30 16.73 -31.14
CA ARG A 277 7.93 15.39 -31.59
C ARG A 277 6.67 15.47 -32.45
N GLN A 278 6.67 14.70 -33.53
CA GLN A 278 5.53 14.57 -34.45
C GLN A 278 5.47 13.14 -34.97
N ALA A 279 4.32 12.48 -34.80
CA ALA A 279 4.10 11.07 -35.20
C ALA A 279 5.24 10.13 -34.78
N GLY A 280 5.69 10.24 -33.52
CA GLY A 280 6.77 9.42 -32.94
C GLY A 280 8.20 9.82 -33.29
N ASN A 281 8.42 10.76 -34.22
CA ASN A 281 9.76 11.19 -34.63
C ASN A 281 10.18 12.51 -33.95
N PHE A 282 11.47 12.64 -33.64
CA PHE A 282 12.05 13.90 -33.17
C PHE A 282 12.36 14.82 -34.35
N VAL A 283 11.78 16.02 -34.33
CA VAL A 283 11.89 17.02 -35.39
C VAL A 283 12.22 18.39 -34.81
N LEU A 284 13.02 19.17 -35.53
CA LEU A 284 13.25 20.58 -35.22
C LEU A 284 12.25 21.42 -35.98
N LYS A 285 11.49 22.27 -35.27
CA LYS A 285 10.43 23.10 -35.84
C LYS A 285 10.57 24.55 -35.40
N GLN A 286 10.07 25.48 -36.22
CA GLN A 286 10.00 26.88 -35.81
C GLN A 286 9.00 27.03 -34.66
N ARG A 287 9.22 27.97 -33.74
CA ARG A 287 8.34 28.19 -32.59
C ARG A 287 6.88 28.48 -32.97
N GLU A 288 6.63 29.03 -34.16
CA GLU A 288 5.29 29.31 -34.68
C GLU A 288 4.56 28.05 -35.17
N GLU A 289 5.31 26.98 -35.51
CA GLU A 289 4.77 25.67 -35.94
C GLU A 289 4.44 24.75 -34.75
N VAL A 290 4.75 25.14 -33.52
CA VAL A 290 4.46 24.34 -32.32
C VAL A 290 2.98 24.49 -31.96
N ASP A 291 2.25 23.37 -31.89
CA ASP A 291 0.82 23.34 -31.55
C ASP A 291 0.59 23.16 -30.05
N TYR A 292 1.40 22.31 -29.41
CA TYR A 292 1.25 21.94 -28.00
C TYR A 292 2.59 21.83 -27.29
N VAL A 293 2.56 21.97 -25.97
CA VAL A 293 3.70 21.75 -25.07
C VAL A 293 3.26 20.80 -23.95
N ASP A 294 4.18 19.92 -23.57
CA ASP A 294 4.06 19.04 -22.42
C ASP A 294 3.75 19.81 -21.11
N VAL A 295 2.91 19.28 -20.22
CA VAL A 295 2.48 20.01 -19.00
C VAL A 295 3.58 20.04 -17.94
N SER A 296 4.29 18.93 -17.77
CA SER A 296 5.34 18.78 -16.77
C SER A 296 6.30 17.68 -17.18
N PRO A 297 7.61 17.77 -16.89
CA PRO A 297 8.55 16.68 -17.15
C PRO A 297 8.16 15.37 -16.43
N LYS A 298 7.48 15.47 -15.27
CA LYS A 298 6.99 14.31 -14.51
C LYS A 298 5.94 13.49 -15.26
N GLN A 299 5.33 14.03 -16.31
CA GLN A 299 4.30 13.32 -17.07
C GLN A 299 4.79 12.04 -17.74
N LEU A 300 6.09 11.94 -18.02
CA LEU A 300 6.69 10.78 -18.69
C LEU A 300 6.66 9.53 -17.80
N VAL A 301 6.87 9.71 -16.51
CA VAL A 301 7.14 8.63 -15.55
C VAL A 301 5.91 8.27 -14.72
N SER A 302 5.97 7.12 -14.04
CA SER A 302 4.96 6.69 -13.06
C SER A 302 5.20 7.30 -11.69
N VAL A 303 4.24 7.11 -10.78
CA VAL A 303 4.32 7.57 -9.39
C VAL A 303 5.59 7.05 -8.69
N ALA A 304 5.93 5.76 -8.83
CA ALA A 304 7.11 5.18 -8.17
C ALA A 304 8.43 5.72 -8.72
N ALA A 305 8.56 5.86 -10.04
CA ALA A 305 9.74 6.44 -10.65
C ALA A 305 9.87 7.94 -10.35
N SER A 306 8.74 8.65 -10.21
CA SER A 306 8.73 10.08 -9.91
C SER A 306 9.19 10.45 -8.49
N LEU A 307 9.35 9.47 -7.61
CA LEU A 307 9.87 9.63 -6.23
C LEU A 307 11.40 9.51 -6.14
N ILE A 308 12.07 9.17 -7.24
CA ILE A 308 13.53 9.07 -7.31
C ILE A 308 14.08 10.47 -7.65
N PRO A 309 14.81 11.14 -6.73
CA PRO A 309 15.46 12.40 -7.04
C PRO A 309 16.62 12.15 -8.02
N PHE A 310 17.01 13.15 -8.81
CA PHE A 310 18.12 13.04 -9.76
C PHE A 310 18.01 11.87 -10.76
N LEU A 311 16.79 11.43 -11.08
CA LEU A 311 16.52 10.31 -11.98
C LEU A 311 17.20 10.48 -13.33
N GLU A 312 17.37 11.72 -13.80
CA GLU A 312 18.05 12.06 -15.04
C GLU A 312 19.55 11.70 -15.06
N ASN A 313 20.14 11.38 -13.90
CA ASN A 313 21.54 10.98 -13.74
C ASN A 313 21.73 9.48 -13.49
N ASP A 314 20.64 8.70 -13.58
CA ASP A 314 20.67 7.24 -13.41
C ASP A 314 20.41 6.53 -14.75
N ASP A 315 21.12 5.42 -14.96
CA ASP A 315 20.77 4.48 -16.03
C ASP A 315 19.33 3.95 -15.86
N ALA A 316 18.62 3.77 -16.97
CA ALA A 316 17.22 3.35 -16.98
C ALA A 316 17.00 1.99 -16.27
N ASN A 317 17.95 1.06 -16.35
CA ASN A 317 17.83 -0.22 -15.65
C ASN A 317 17.94 -0.05 -14.14
N ARG A 318 18.77 0.90 -13.67
CA ARG A 318 18.88 1.22 -12.25
C ARG A 318 17.64 1.94 -11.74
N ALA A 319 17.09 2.86 -12.52
CA ALA A 319 15.81 3.51 -12.24
C ALA A 319 14.65 2.49 -12.14
N LEU A 320 14.61 1.50 -13.05
CA LEU A 320 13.66 0.38 -13.02
C LEU A 320 13.79 -0.40 -11.71
N MET A 321 15.01 -0.80 -11.34
CA MET A 321 15.27 -1.48 -10.08
C MET A 321 14.87 -0.64 -8.87
N GLY A 322 15.21 0.66 -8.87
CA GLY A 322 14.87 1.61 -7.82
C GLY A 322 13.36 1.73 -7.59
N SER A 323 12.59 1.93 -8.66
CA SER A 323 11.12 1.98 -8.62
C SER A 323 10.52 0.68 -8.07
N ASN A 324 11.05 -0.48 -8.47
CA ASN A 324 10.61 -1.79 -8.01
C ASN A 324 10.93 -2.05 -6.53
N MET A 325 12.12 -1.66 -6.06
CA MET A 325 12.57 -1.88 -4.68
C MET A 325 11.85 -0.99 -3.68
N GLN A 326 11.49 0.24 -4.05
CA GLN A 326 10.70 1.13 -3.18
C GLN A 326 9.36 0.49 -2.77
N ARG A 327 8.73 -0.32 -3.64
CA ARG A 327 7.49 -1.04 -3.32
C ARG A 327 7.67 -2.17 -2.30
N GLN A 328 8.90 -2.68 -2.18
CA GLN A 328 9.26 -3.74 -1.24
C GLN A 328 9.70 -3.20 0.12
N ALA A 329 9.79 -1.88 0.29
CA ALA A 329 10.24 -1.28 1.54
C ALA A 329 9.24 -1.53 2.68
N VAL A 330 9.69 -2.10 3.80
CA VAL A 330 8.82 -2.42 4.94
C VAL A 330 8.62 -1.20 5.86
N PRO A 331 7.44 -1.06 6.50
CA PRO A 331 7.20 0.02 7.45
C PRO A 331 8.09 -0.10 8.69
N LEU A 332 8.85 0.96 8.93
CA LEU A 332 9.71 1.10 10.11
C LEU A 332 8.93 1.68 11.29
N ILE A 333 9.32 1.32 12.52
CA ILE A 333 8.75 1.92 13.74
C ILE A 333 9.04 3.43 13.80
N LYS A 334 10.26 3.79 13.39
CA LYS A 334 10.81 5.16 13.33
C LYS A 334 11.19 5.52 11.88
N GLY A 335 10.21 5.49 10.98
CA GLY A 335 10.41 6.02 9.62
C GLY A 335 10.62 7.54 9.65
N GLU A 336 11.36 8.06 8.68
CA GLU A 336 11.67 9.48 8.53
C GLU A 336 11.39 9.91 7.08
N ALA A 337 10.85 11.11 6.87
CA ALA A 337 10.65 11.68 5.54
C ALA A 337 12.02 11.91 4.86
N PRO A 338 12.11 11.75 3.53
CA PRO A 338 13.38 11.95 2.82
C PRO A 338 13.79 13.43 2.87
N LEU A 339 15.04 13.71 3.28
CA LEU A 339 15.61 15.07 3.22
C LEU A 339 15.77 15.56 1.78
N VAL A 340 15.96 14.63 0.83
CA VAL A 340 16.00 14.91 -0.60
C VAL A 340 14.83 14.21 -1.26
N GLY A 341 13.70 14.90 -1.37
CA GLY A 341 12.48 14.41 -2.02
C GLY A 341 12.33 14.94 -3.45
N THR A 342 11.14 14.74 -4.01
CA THR A 342 10.74 15.20 -5.36
C THR A 342 9.49 16.09 -5.33
N GLY A 343 8.85 16.18 -4.16
CA GLY A 343 7.54 16.80 -3.93
C GLY A 343 6.36 15.87 -4.21
N MET A 344 6.62 14.62 -4.66
CA MET A 344 5.58 13.63 -4.93
C MET A 344 5.21 12.79 -3.70
N GLU A 345 6.01 12.88 -2.64
CA GLU A 345 5.86 12.15 -1.39
C GLU A 345 4.52 12.49 -0.72
N ARG A 346 4.19 13.78 -0.61
CA ARG A 346 2.93 14.27 -0.04
C ARG A 346 1.70 13.84 -0.85
N VAL A 347 1.80 13.91 -2.17
CA VAL A 347 0.71 13.52 -3.09
C VAL A 347 0.46 12.02 -2.98
N THR A 348 1.53 11.23 -2.98
CA THR A 348 1.46 9.76 -2.87
C THR A 348 0.87 9.33 -1.53
N ALA A 349 1.32 9.92 -0.42
CA ALA A 349 0.80 9.63 0.91
C ALA A 349 -0.70 9.95 1.01
N ARG A 350 -1.12 11.13 0.53
CA ARG A 350 -2.52 11.55 0.51
C ARG A 350 -3.41 10.64 -0.32
N ASP A 351 -3.04 10.40 -1.57
CA ASP A 351 -3.89 9.72 -2.55
C ASP A 351 -3.87 8.19 -2.37
N SER A 352 -2.90 7.64 -1.63
CA SER A 352 -2.90 6.22 -1.23
C SER A 352 -4.01 5.86 -0.24
N GLY A 353 -4.50 6.84 0.53
CA GLY A 353 -5.44 6.62 1.64
C GLY A 353 -4.79 6.11 2.93
N ALA A 354 -3.45 6.10 3.01
CA ALA A 354 -2.73 5.73 4.23
C ALA A 354 -2.91 6.76 5.37
N VAL A 355 -2.91 8.04 5.01
CA VAL A 355 -3.13 9.16 5.92
C VAL A 355 -4.61 9.46 6.11
N VAL A 356 -4.99 9.98 7.28
CA VAL A 356 -6.37 10.38 7.57
C VAL A 356 -6.55 11.84 7.18
N LEU A 357 -7.44 12.12 6.23
CA LEU A 357 -7.72 13.48 5.75
C LEU A 357 -8.98 14.05 6.40
N CYS A 358 -8.91 15.34 6.72
CA CYS A 358 -10.04 16.10 7.19
C CYS A 358 -11.08 16.28 6.07
N ARG A 359 -12.31 15.80 6.28
CA ARG A 359 -13.39 15.86 5.28
C ARG A 359 -14.02 17.25 5.18
N ARG A 360 -14.20 17.89 6.33
CA ARG A 360 -14.88 19.17 6.51
C ARG A 360 -14.07 20.05 7.45
N GLU A 361 -14.07 21.34 7.18
CA GLU A 361 -13.31 22.32 7.96
C GLU A 361 -13.88 22.43 9.36
N GLY A 362 -13.00 22.56 10.37
CA GLY A 362 -13.45 22.58 11.75
C GLY A 362 -12.33 22.70 12.77
N ILE A 363 -12.71 22.68 14.04
CA ILE A 363 -11.79 22.71 15.18
C ILE A 363 -11.69 21.31 15.77
N VAL A 364 -10.47 20.88 16.08
CA VAL A 364 -10.22 19.59 16.73
C VAL A 364 -10.71 19.64 18.19
N ASP A 365 -11.75 18.87 18.50
CA ASP A 365 -12.40 18.82 19.82
C ASP A 365 -11.67 17.86 20.76
N GLN A 366 -11.35 16.66 20.26
CA GLN A 366 -10.69 15.61 21.03
C GLN A 366 -9.72 14.83 20.15
N VAL A 367 -8.53 14.56 20.68
CA VAL A 367 -7.52 13.70 20.07
C VAL A 367 -7.19 12.56 21.01
N ASP A 368 -7.33 11.33 20.52
CA ASP A 368 -6.89 10.10 21.17
C ASP A 368 -6.06 9.29 20.16
N SER A 369 -5.30 8.33 20.68
CA SER A 369 -4.58 7.33 19.89
C SER A 369 -5.49 6.44 19.03
N GLU A 370 -6.76 6.26 19.39
CA GLU A 370 -7.74 5.46 18.64
C GLU A 370 -8.67 6.29 17.75
N ARG A 371 -8.89 7.58 18.04
CA ARG A 371 -9.85 8.41 17.31
C ARG A 371 -9.55 9.90 17.40
N ILE A 372 -9.97 10.64 16.37
CA ILE A 372 -9.93 12.10 16.33
C ILE A 372 -11.35 12.62 16.10
N ILE A 373 -11.76 13.65 16.83
CA ILE A 373 -13.06 14.27 16.69
C ILE A 373 -12.87 15.71 16.23
N VAL A 374 -13.43 16.05 15.08
CA VAL A 374 -13.43 17.41 14.53
C VAL A 374 -14.83 17.98 14.58
N ARG A 375 -14.98 19.11 15.28
CA ARG A 375 -16.21 19.89 15.32
C ARG A 375 -16.26 20.77 14.08
N VAL A 376 -17.23 20.51 13.20
CA VAL A 376 -17.32 21.19 11.91
C VAL A 376 -17.79 22.63 12.11
N GLU A 377 -17.08 23.58 11.50
CA GLU A 377 -17.54 24.96 11.42
C GLU A 377 -18.45 25.09 10.19
N SER A 378 -19.66 25.64 10.38
CA SER A 378 -20.53 25.96 9.25
C SER A 378 -20.13 27.31 8.68
N ASP A 379 -19.95 27.37 7.36
CA ASP A 379 -19.77 28.63 6.65
C ASP A 379 -21.03 29.48 6.81
N HIS A 380 -20.88 30.76 7.18
CA HIS A 380 -21.96 31.73 7.36
C HIS A 380 -22.63 32.14 6.03
N SER A 381 -22.72 31.26 5.04
CA SER A 381 -23.31 31.54 3.74
C SER A 381 -24.83 31.31 3.73
N GLY A 382 -25.57 31.95 4.64
CA GLY A 382 -27.03 32.26 4.56
C GLY A 382 -28.04 31.14 4.26
N VAL A 383 -27.62 29.91 4.01
CA VAL A 383 -28.43 28.73 3.72
C VAL A 383 -28.29 27.83 4.92
N LEU A 384 -29.40 27.49 5.58
CA LEU A 384 -29.45 26.49 6.64
C LEU A 384 -28.97 25.14 6.09
N SER A 385 -27.66 24.91 6.09
CA SER A 385 -27.09 23.64 5.69
C SER A 385 -27.43 22.59 6.74
N ARG A 386 -27.94 21.43 6.30
CA ARG A 386 -28.18 20.22 7.10
C ARG A 386 -26.90 19.60 7.70
N GLU A 387 -25.76 20.27 7.60
CA GLU A 387 -24.41 19.74 7.83
C GLU A 387 -23.84 20.07 9.21
N VAL A 388 -24.73 20.24 10.18
CA VAL A 388 -24.45 20.49 11.59
C VAL A 388 -23.98 19.18 12.25
N GLY A 389 -22.78 19.14 12.83
CA GLY A 389 -22.30 17.95 13.54
C GLY A 389 -20.79 17.82 13.71
N ALA A 390 -20.38 16.67 14.23
CA ALA A 390 -18.98 16.28 14.41
C ALA A 390 -18.60 15.21 13.39
N ASP A 391 -17.35 15.25 12.92
CA ASP A 391 -16.74 14.13 12.20
C ASP A 391 -15.85 13.32 13.15
N ILE A 392 -16.19 12.04 13.34
CA ILE A 392 -15.37 11.10 14.09
C ILE A 392 -14.51 10.29 13.12
N TYR A 393 -13.19 10.42 13.26
CA TYR A 393 -12.20 9.68 12.50
C TYR A 393 -11.64 8.56 13.38
N GLN A 394 -12.00 7.30 13.08
CA GLN A 394 -11.42 6.14 13.75
C GLN A 394 -10.06 5.80 13.13
N LEU A 395 -9.03 5.73 13.97
CA LEU A 395 -7.67 5.40 13.56
C LEU A 395 -7.46 3.89 13.55
N ILE A 396 -6.73 3.40 12.55
CA ILE A 396 -6.35 1.99 12.44
C ILE A 396 -5.14 1.74 13.35
N LYS A 397 -5.26 0.78 14.29
CA LYS A 397 -4.19 0.42 15.22
C LYS A 397 -3.76 -1.03 15.03
N PHE A 398 -2.45 -1.23 14.85
CA PHE A 398 -1.79 -2.54 14.74
C PHE A 398 -2.56 -3.58 13.91
N LYS A 399 -3.02 -3.19 12.73
CA LYS A 399 -3.73 -4.08 11.81
C LYS A 399 -2.74 -4.81 10.91
N ARG A 400 -2.94 -6.11 10.72
CA ARG A 400 -2.18 -6.92 9.76
C ARG A 400 -2.45 -6.47 8.31
N SER A 401 -1.39 -6.33 7.50
CA SER A 401 -1.48 -6.21 6.04
C SER A 401 -1.43 -7.58 5.34
N ASN A 402 -1.73 -7.62 4.03
CA ASN A 402 -1.63 -8.86 3.25
C ASN A 402 -0.21 -9.47 3.23
N GLN A 403 0.84 -8.65 3.39
CA GLN A 403 2.24 -9.08 3.43
C GLN A 403 2.75 -9.21 4.87
N ASN A 404 1.84 -9.37 5.85
CA ASN A 404 2.15 -9.50 7.27
C ASN A 404 2.90 -8.30 7.87
N THR A 405 2.84 -7.12 7.25
CA THR A 405 3.36 -5.88 7.83
C THR A 405 2.31 -5.23 8.74
N CYS A 406 2.73 -4.24 9.53
CA CYS A 406 1.86 -3.51 10.45
C CYS A 406 1.32 -2.22 9.83
N ILE A 407 -0.01 -2.08 9.83
CA ILE A 407 -0.72 -0.84 9.52
C ILE A 407 -1.11 -0.18 10.84
N ASN A 408 -0.53 0.97 11.12
CA ASN A 408 -0.79 1.74 12.33
C ASN A 408 -0.83 3.24 12.02
N GLN A 409 -1.87 3.91 12.50
CA GLN A 409 -2.05 5.35 12.35
C GLN A 409 -1.73 6.10 13.64
N LYS A 410 -1.14 7.29 13.51
CA LYS A 410 -0.74 8.17 14.63
C LYS A 410 -1.32 9.57 14.41
N PRO A 411 -2.05 10.14 15.38
CA PRO A 411 -2.57 11.50 15.26
C PRO A 411 -1.42 12.52 15.19
N LEU A 412 -1.58 13.54 14.34
CA LEU A 412 -0.65 14.66 14.18
C LEU A 412 -1.17 15.94 14.85
N VAL A 413 -2.49 16.16 14.76
CA VAL A 413 -3.15 17.36 15.28
C VAL A 413 -3.26 17.33 16.81
N ARG A 414 -3.32 18.52 17.41
CA ARG A 414 -3.56 18.74 18.83
C ARG A 414 -4.98 19.25 19.05
N VAL A 415 -5.45 19.15 20.29
CA VAL A 415 -6.75 19.69 20.68
C VAL A 415 -6.73 21.21 20.56
N GLY A 416 -7.74 21.77 19.90
CA GLY A 416 -7.83 23.21 19.62
C GLY A 416 -7.28 23.63 18.25
N ASP A 417 -6.56 22.76 17.54
CA ASP A 417 -6.05 23.07 16.21
C ASP A 417 -7.21 23.28 15.23
N ARG A 418 -7.07 24.25 14.32
CA ARG A 418 -8.03 24.49 13.23
C ARG A 418 -7.64 23.64 12.02
N ALA A 419 -8.47 22.66 11.69
CA ALA A 419 -8.26 21.75 10.58
C ALA A 419 -8.98 22.22 9.32
N LYS A 420 -8.24 22.37 8.21
CA LYS A 420 -8.79 22.70 6.88
C LYS A 420 -9.21 21.44 6.13
N LYS A 421 -10.13 21.57 5.18
CA LYS A 421 -10.55 20.47 4.31
C LYS A 421 -9.34 19.93 3.53
N GLY A 422 -9.16 18.61 3.58
CA GLY A 422 -8.03 17.93 2.95
C GLY A 422 -6.71 17.98 3.74
N GLN A 423 -6.67 18.63 4.91
CA GLN A 423 -5.50 18.57 5.80
C GLN A 423 -5.33 17.17 6.40
N VAL A 424 -4.08 16.75 6.59
CA VAL A 424 -3.76 15.48 7.24
C VAL A 424 -3.96 15.60 8.74
N LEU A 425 -4.83 14.76 9.30
CA LEU A 425 -5.12 14.67 10.74
C LEU A 425 -4.26 13.60 11.44
N ALA A 426 -3.95 12.51 10.74
CA ALA A 426 -3.14 11.42 11.24
C ALA A 426 -2.28 10.81 10.15
N ASP A 427 -1.04 10.49 10.50
CA ASP A 427 -0.12 9.71 9.68
C ASP A 427 -0.50 8.23 9.70
N GLY A 428 -0.20 7.52 8.61
CA GLY A 428 -0.33 6.08 8.47
C GLY A 428 1.03 5.34 8.52
N PRO A 429 1.08 4.10 8.01
CA PRO A 429 2.34 3.38 7.85
C PRO A 429 3.21 4.04 6.78
N CYS A 430 4.52 4.13 7.02
CA CYS A 430 5.47 4.78 6.12
C CYS A 430 5.12 6.23 5.77
N THR A 431 4.61 7.03 6.73
CA THR A 431 4.37 8.45 6.52
C THR A 431 4.83 9.26 7.72
N GLU A 432 5.33 10.47 7.46
CA GLU A 432 5.70 11.45 8.47
C GLU A 432 5.20 12.84 8.04
N ARG A 433 4.41 13.50 8.90
CA ARG A 433 3.83 14.83 8.65
C ARG A 433 3.07 14.94 7.32
N GLY A 434 2.42 13.85 6.90
CA GLY A 434 1.69 13.78 5.64
C GLY A 434 2.56 13.53 4.40
N GLU A 435 3.86 13.31 4.54
CA GLU A 435 4.77 12.89 3.46
C GLU A 435 5.07 11.39 3.54
N LEU A 436 5.46 10.81 2.41
CA LEU A 436 5.81 9.40 2.32
C LEU A 436 7.22 9.13 2.88
N ALA A 437 7.29 8.36 3.95
CA ALA A 437 8.48 7.99 4.70
C ALA A 437 8.72 6.47 4.63
N LEU A 438 9.16 5.95 3.47
CA LEU A 438 9.46 4.53 3.26
C LEU A 438 10.70 4.00 4.01
N GLY A 439 11.59 4.88 4.46
CA GLY A 439 12.91 4.55 4.99
C GLY A 439 13.43 5.59 5.96
N ARG A 440 14.72 5.86 5.88
CA ARG A 440 15.40 6.84 6.74
C ARG A 440 16.63 7.44 6.06
N ASN A 441 16.92 8.70 6.37
CA ASN A 441 18.16 9.37 5.98
C ASN A 441 19.30 8.90 6.90
N VAL A 442 20.39 8.41 6.33
CA VAL A 442 21.54 7.87 7.08
C VAL A 442 22.85 8.45 6.60
N LEU A 443 23.78 8.66 7.53
CA LEU A 443 25.13 9.12 7.22
C LEU A 443 25.93 7.98 6.58
N VAL A 444 26.30 8.17 5.32
CA VAL A 444 27.00 7.19 4.49
C VAL A 444 28.39 7.68 4.11
N ALA A 445 29.35 6.76 4.02
CA ALA A 445 30.64 7.00 3.38
C ALA A 445 30.90 5.98 2.25
N PHE A 446 31.45 6.47 1.13
CA PHE A 446 31.82 5.64 -0.02
C PHE A 446 33.31 5.28 0.02
N LEU A 447 33.66 4.20 0.71
CA LEU A 447 35.02 3.67 0.78
C LEU A 447 35.02 2.14 0.85
N PRO A 448 36.05 1.45 0.35
CA PRO A 448 36.24 0.03 0.66
C PRO A 448 36.63 -0.14 2.14
N TRP A 449 36.01 -1.10 2.83
CA TRP A 449 36.27 -1.35 4.24
C TRP A 449 36.58 -2.82 4.50
N ARG A 450 37.88 -3.16 4.51
CA ARG A 450 38.42 -4.48 4.89
C ARG A 450 37.73 -5.70 4.24
N GLY A 451 37.18 -5.52 3.03
CA GLY A 451 36.44 -6.54 2.29
C GLY A 451 35.01 -6.81 2.78
N TYR A 452 34.52 -6.14 3.83
CA TYR A 452 33.16 -6.36 4.34
C TYR A 452 32.07 -5.79 3.44
N ASN A 453 32.39 -4.80 2.61
CA ASN A 453 31.51 -4.26 1.58
C ASN A 453 31.93 -4.72 0.17
N PHE A 454 32.50 -5.92 0.05
CA PHE A 454 32.79 -6.54 -1.24
C PHE A 454 31.52 -6.76 -2.06
N GLU A 455 31.61 -6.63 -3.39
CA GLU A 455 30.44 -6.64 -4.29
C GLU A 455 29.40 -5.59 -3.86
N ASP A 456 28.23 -6.05 -3.44
CA ASP A 456 27.07 -5.27 -3.00
C ASP A 456 26.82 -5.42 -1.50
N ALA A 457 27.79 -5.93 -0.74
CA ALA A 457 27.65 -6.03 0.69
C ALA A 457 27.62 -4.63 1.35
N ILE A 458 26.79 -4.49 2.37
CA ILE A 458 26.62 -3.26 3.13
C ILE A 458 27.16 -3.47 4.54
N LEU A 459 27.96 -2.52 5.02
CA LEU A 459 28.38 -2.43 6.41
C LEU A 459 27.44 -1.48 7.16
N VAL A 460 27.00 -1.89 8.35
CA VAL A 460 26.07 -1.12 9.17
C VAL A 460 26.65 -0.90 10.56
N SER A 461 26.53 0.31 11.09
CA SER A 461 26.88 0.61 12.48
C SER A 461 25.91 -0.03 13.45
N GLU A 462 26.42 -0.55 14.57
CA GLU A 462 25.62 -1.06 15.69
C GLU A 462 24.63 -0.02 16.23
N LYS A 463 24.95 1.27 16.12
CA LYS A 463 24.06 2.38 16.49
C LYS A 463 22.68 2.24 15.85
N LEU A 464 22.62 1.87 14.56
CA LEU A 464 21.36 1.74 13.83
C LEU A 464 20.46 0.61 14.37
N VAL A 465 21.07 -0.43 14.95
CA VAL A 465 20.38 -1.57 15.58
C VAL A 465 19.98 -1.22 17.01
N LYS A 466 20.87 -0.57 17.77
CA LYS A 466 20.66 -0.16 19.15
C LYS A 466 19.50 0.83 19.28
N ASP A 467 19.41 1.79 18.36
CA ASP A 467 18.36 2.82 18.37
C ASP A 467 17.04 2.38 17.73
N ASP A 468 16.96 1.12 17.27
CA ASP A 468 15.81 0.51 16.61
C ASP A 468 15.33 1.29 15.36
N TYR A 469 16.26 1.88 14.59
CA TYR A 469 15.89 2.69 13.41
C TYR A 469 15.30 1.85 12.28
N TYR A 470 15.89 0.68 11.99
CA TYR A 470 15.43 -0.25 10.94
C TYR A 470 14.62 -1.44 11.51
N THR A 471 13.99 -1.25 12.66
CA THR A 471 13.11 -2.27 13.25
C THR A 471 11.70 -2.13 12.66
N SER A 472 11.16 -3.24 12.14
CA SER A 472 9.81 -3.35 11.58
C SER A 472 8.91 -4.21 12.47
N ILE A 473 7.60 -3.95 12.44
CA ILE A 473 6.60 -4.78 13.13
C ILE A 473 5.91 -5.66 12.10
N HIS A 474 5.97 -6.97 12.33
CA HIS A 474 5.29 -7.97 11.52
C HIS A 474 4.15 -8.57 12.33
N ILE A 475 2.99 -8.75 11.70
CA ILE A 475 1.81 -9.34 12.33
C ILE A 475 1.43 -10.58 11.54
N GLU A 476 1.59 -11.74 12.16
CA GLU A 476 1.24 -13.03 11.58
C GLU A 476 -0.10 -13.50 12.14
N GLU A 477 -0.90 -14.13 11.29
CA GLU A 477 -2.21 -14.68 11.64
C GLU A 477 -2.14 -16.19 11.60
N TYR A 478 -2.50 -16.80 12.72
CA TYR A 478 -2.68 -18.24 12.83
C TYR A 478 -4.14 -18.53 13.12
N GLU A 479 -4.68 -19.54 12.45
CA GLU A 479 -6.06 -19.94 12.63
C GLU A 479 -6.19 -21.43 12.91
N ILE A 480 -7.18 -21.78 13.73
CA ILE A 480 -7.56 -23.15 14.00
C ILE A 480 -9.08 -23.27 13.94
N GLU A 481 -9.53 -24.32 13.28
CA GLU A 481 -10.93 -24.68 13.16
C GLU A 481 -11.25 -25.88 14.05
N ALA A 482 -12.36 -25.78 14.78
CA ALA A 482 -12.99 -26.89 15.46
C ALA A 482 -14.13 -27.41 14.58
N ARG A 483 -14.02 -28.68 14.17
CA ARG A 483 -14.94 -29.30 13.22
C ARG A 483 -15.79 -30.37 13.88
N ASP A 484 -16.97 -30.58 13.32
CA ASP A 484 -17.80 -31.73 13.63
C ASP A 484 -17.29 -32.94 12.84
N THR A 485 -16.74 -33.94 13.54
CA THR A 485 -16.20 -35.15 12.92
C THR A 485 -17.15 -36.31 13.09
N LYS A 486 -16.96 -37.39 12.30
CA LYS A 486 -17.77 -38.61 12.42
C LYS A 486 -17.68 -39.27 13.81
N LEU A 487 -16.59 -39.06 14.54
CA LEU A 487 -16.35 -39.63 15.87
C LEU A 487 -16.90 -38.73 17.00
N GLY A 488 -17.29 -37.50 16.67
CA GLY A 488 -17.77 -36.49 17.61
C GLY A 488 -17.27 -35.07 17.26
N PRO A 489 -17.80 -34.04 17.91
CA PRO A 489 -17.33 -32.67 17.73
C PRO A 489 -15.92 -32.49 18.31
N GLU A 490 -15.07 -31.75 17.60
CA GLU A 490 -13.84 -31.23 18.19
C GLU A 490 -14.15 -30.08 19.13
N GLU A 491 -13.42 -30.01 20.24
CA GLU A 491 -13.64 -29.00 21.27
C GLU A 491 -12.39 -28.13 21.45
N VAL A 492 -12.62 -26.83 21.65
CA VAL A 492 -11.59 -25.87 22.05
C VAL A 492 -11.65 -25.78 23.57
N THR A 493 -10.62 -26.27 24.24
CA THR A 493 -10.59 -26.40 25.71
C THR A 493 -9.16 -26.29 26.24
N ARG A 494 -9.03 -25.91 27.51
CA ARG A 494 -7.76 -25.89 28.25
C ARG A 494 -7.35 -27.29 28.72
N ASP A 495 -8.27 -28.24 28.78
CA ASP A 495 -8.01 -29.62 29.21
C ASP A 495 -7.43 -30.47 28.07
N ILE A 496 -6.10 -30.47 27.95
CA ILE A 496 -5.37 -31.13 26.85
C ILE A 496 -4.54 -32.29 27.44
N PRO A 497 -4.63 -33.51 26.87
CA PRO A 497 -3.94 -34.68 27.42
C PRO A 497 -2.41 -34.55 27.32
N ASN A 498 -1.70 -35.05 28.34
CA ASN A 498 -0.23 -35.18 28.39
C ASN A 498 0.58 -33.88 28.33
N ILE A 499 -0.03 -32.74 28.70
CA ILE A 499 0.64 -31.43 28.76
C ILE A 499 0.76 -30.94 30.20
N GLY A 500 1.95 -30.48 30.59
CA GLY A 500 2.20 -29.94 31.92
C GLY A 500 1.56 -28.57 32.15
N GLU A 501 1.21 -28.24 33.40
CA GLU A 501 0.55 -26.99 33.77
C GLU A 501 1.33 -25.72 33.36
N SER A 502 2.66 -25.82 33.24
CA SER A 502 3.53 -24.72 32.82
C SER A 502 3.17 -24.19 31.43
N PHE A 503 2.82 -25.07 30.48
CA PHE A 503 2.40 -24.70 29.12
C PHE A 503 0.97 -24.15 29.08
N LEU A 504 0.13 -24.49 30.06
CA LEU A 504 -1.26 -24.04 30.14
C LEU A 504 -1.40 -22.66 30.83
N ARG A 505 -0.33 -22.11 31.38
CA ARG A 505 -0.34 -20.84 32.14
C ARG A 505 -0.88 -19.65 31.35
N ASN A 506 -0.58 -19.60 30.06
CA ASN A 506 -0.94 -18.47 29.18
C ASN A 506 -2.34 -18.61 28.57
N LEU A 507 -2.98 -19.77 28.72
CA LEU A 507 -4.34 -20.01 28.24
C LEU A 507 -5.37 -19.46 29.25
N ASP A 508 -6.51 -19.04 28.73
CA ASP A 508 -7.70 -18.76 29.52
C ASP A 508 -8.51 -20.04 29.78
N GLU A 509 -9.62 -19.90 30.50
CA GLU A 509 -10.50 -21.03 30.82
C GLU A 509 -11.15 -21.67 29.59
N SER A 510 -11.27 -20.91 28.49
CA SER A 510 -11.76 -21.40 27.19
C SER A 510 -10.68 -22.12 26.37
N GLY A 511 -9.43 -22.21 26.87
CA GLY A 511 -8.32 -22.82 26.13
C GLY A 511 -7.70 -21.91 25.07
N VAL A 512 -7.91 -20.60 25.15
CA VAL A 512 -7.39 -19.61 24.18
C VAL A 512 -6.34 -18.73 24.84
N ILE A 513 -5.27 -18.40 24.10
CA ILE A 513 -4.21 -17.57 24.63
C ILE A 513 -4.67 -16.13 24.96
N ARG A 514 -4.14 -15.59 26.06
CA ARG A 514 -4.44 -14.22 26.51
C ARG A 514 -3.78 -13.17 25.60
N ILE A 515 -4.51 -12.10 25.31
CA ILE A 515 -3.96 -10.91 24.66
C ILE A 515 -2.89 -10.28 25.57
N GLY A 516 -1.74 -9.93 24.99
CA GLY A 516 -0.57 -9.41 25.72
C GLY A 516 0.40 -10.48 26.22
N ALA A 517 0.09 -11.78 26.06
CA ALA A 517 1.04 -12.84 26.39
C ALA A 517 2.25 -12.78 25.44
N VAL A 518 3.45 -12.91 26.00
CA VAL A 518 4.70 -13.09 25.25
C VAL A 518 4.87 -14.59 25.02
N ILE A 519 5.03 -14.97 23.76
CA ILE A 519 5.11 -16.37 23.33
C ILE A 519 6.46 -16.70 22.74
N LYS A 520 6.82 -17.97 22.88
CA LYS A 520 8.00 -18.58 22.26
C LYS A 520 7.59 -19.75 21.36
N PRO A 521 8.48 -20.20 20.47
CA PRO A 521 8.26 -21.42 19.70
C PRO A 521 7.87 -22.60 20.60
N GLY A 522 6.81 -23.32 20.22
CA GLY A 522 6.30 -24.46 21.00
C GLY A 522 5.27 -24.13 22.08
N ASP A 523 4.97 -22.86 22.34
CA ASP A 523 3.86 -22.47 23.23
C ASP A 523 2.50 -22.78 22.57
N ILE A 524 1.50 -23.11 23.39
CA ILE A 524 0.13 -23.39 22.91
C ILE A 524 -0.62 -22.06 22.75
N LEU A 525 -1.11 -21.81 21.54
CA LEU A 525 -1.92 -20.63 21.22
C LEU A 525 -3.41 -20.90 21.44
N VAL A 526 -3.87 -22.08 21.03
CA VAL A 526 -5.26 -22.50 21.19
C VAL A 526 -5.28 -24.01 21.46
N GLY A 527 -5.83 -24.40 22.60
CA GLY A 527 -6.04 -25.80 22.97
C GLY A 527 -7.18 -26.39 22.16
N LYS A 528 -6.92 -27.50 21.45
CA LYS A 528 -7.93 -28.24 20.70
C LYS A 528 -7.78 -29.74 20.94
N VAL A 529 -8.88 -30.40 21.26
CA VAL A 529 -8.96 -31.85 21.42
C VAL A 529 -9.84 -32.46 20.34
N THR A 530 -9.36 -33.55 19.74
CA THR A 530 -10.11 -34.33 18.74
C THR A 530 -10.45 -35.71 19.32
N PRO A 531 -11.71 -36.16 19.25
CA PRO A 531 -12.08 -37.51 19.69
C PRO A 531 -11.33 -38.55 18.86
N LYS A 532 -10.73 -39.53 19.54
CA LYS A 532 -9.91 -40.58 18.94
C LYS A 532 -10.66 -41.91 19.01
N GLY A 533 -10.64 -42.67 17.92
CA GLY A 533 -11.15 -44.04 17.91
C GLY A 533 -10.25 -45.00 18.70
N GLU A 534 -10.79 -46.17 19.03
CA GLU A 534 -10.06 -47.19 19.78
C GLU A 534 -8.87 -47.72 18.98
N THR A 535 -7.63 -47.47 19.44
CA THR A 535 -6.40 -47.96 18.78
C THR A 535 -5.91 -49.26 19.40
N THR A 536 -5.65 -50.27 18.56
CA THR A 536 -4.96 -51.49 18.99
C THR A 536 -3.49 -51.20 19.30
N LEU A 537 -3.16 -51.15 20.58
CA LEU A 537 -1.79 -50.94 21.07
C LEU A 537 -0.92 -52.20 20.86
N THR A 538 0.38 -52.01 20.64
CA THR A 538 1.33 -53.14 20.57
C THR A 538 1.49 -53.80 21.96
N PRO A 539 1.99 -55.05 22.06
CA PRO A 539 2.22 -55.70 23.35
C PRO A 539 3.11 -54.88 24.29
N GLU A 540 4.12 -54.19 23.76
CA GLU A 540 5.06 -53.34 24.49
C GLU A 540 4.35 -52.10 25.06
N GLU A 541 3.53 -51.42 24.26
CA GLU A 541 2.74 -50.27 24.70
C GLU A 541 1.68 -50.67 25.74
N LYS A 542 1.06 -51.84 25.57
CA LYS A 542 0.13 -52.41 26.57
C LYS A 542 0.82 -52.69 27.89
N LEU A 543 2.01 -53.29 27.85
CA LEU A 543 2.81 -53.57 29.05
C LEU A 543 3.21 -52.27 29.75
N LEU A 544 3.71 -51.27 29.01
CA LEU A 544 4.07 -49.96 29.57
C LEU A 544 2.89 -49.30 30.27
N ARG A 545 1.71 -49.26 29.64
CA ARG A 545 0.50 -48.71 30.27
C ARG A 545 0.04 -49.49 31.49
N ALA A 546 0.16 -50.82 31.46
CA ALA A 546 -0.15 -51.65 32.62
C ALA A 546 0.79 -51.38 33.81
N ILE A 547 2.07 -51.08 33.54
CA ILE A 547 3.06 -50.73 34.56
C ILE A 547 2.79 -49.33 35.14
N PHE A 548 2.50 -48.33 34.29
CA PHE A 548 2.32 -46.94 34.73
C PHE A 548 0.88 -46.58 35.12
N GLY A 549 -0.10 -47.47 34.89
CA GLY A 549 -1.50 -47.23 35.22
C GLY A 549 -2.18 -46.14 34.37
N GLU A 550 -1.55 -45.73 33.27
CA GLU A 550 -2.09 -44.70 32.38
C GLU A 550 -3.29 -45.23 31.58
N LYS A 551 -4.47 -44.65 31.79
CA LYS A 551 -5.65 -44.94 30.97
C LYS A 551 -5.43 -44.43 29.54
N ALA A 552 -5.98 -45.14 28.56
CA ALA A 552 -6.04 -44.61 27.19
C ALA A 552 -6.89 -43.35 27.19
N GLY A 553 -6.32 -42.21 26.78
CA GLY A 553 -7.11 -41.00 26.51
C GLY A 553 -8.01 -41.22 25.30
N ASP A 554 -9.30 -40.95 25.45
CA ASP A 554 -10.30 -40.99 24.38
C ASP A 554 -10.18 -39.80 23.41
N VAL A 555 -9.30 -38.85 23.73
CA VAL A 555 -9.04 -37.64 22.97
C VAL A 555 -7.57 -37.53 22.61
N ARG A 556 -7.30 -36.92 21.44
CA ARG A 556 -5.97 -36.60 20.95
C ARG A 556 -5.78 -35.08 20.98
N ASP A 557 -4.57 -34.65 21.34
CA ASP A 557 -4.15 -33.27 21.16
C ASP A 557 -4.04 -32.90 19.66
N ALA A 558 -4.80 -31.89 19.27
CA ALA A 558 -4.79 -31.28 17.95
C ALA A 558 -4.66 -29.74 18.05
N SER A 559 -4.04 -29.27 19.13
CA SER A 559 -3.88 -27.85 19.47
C SER A 559 -3.03 -27.08 18.46
N LEU A 560 -3.24 -25.77 18.44
CA LEU A 560 -2.43 -24.84 17.66
C LEU A 560 -1.20 -24.43 18.48
N TYR A 561 -0.03 -24.82 18.01
CA TYR A 561 1.26 -24.46 18.59
C TYR A 561 1.90 -23.29 17.85
N CYS A 562 2.66 -22.47 18.59
CA CYS A 562 3.50 -21.43 18.01
C CYS A 562 4.61 -22.07 17.15
N PRO A 563 4.69 -21.76 15.84
CA PRO A 563 5.68 -22.35 14.96
C PRO A 563 7.14 -22.02 15.35
N PRO A 564 8.11 -22.86 14.92
CA PRO A 564 9.53 -22.57 15.11
C PRO A 564 9.95 -21.27 14.43
N GLY A 565 10.77 -20.47 15.13
CA GLY A 565 11.29 -19.19 14.64
C GLY A 565 10.39 -17.98 14.90
N ILE A 566 9.24 -18.17 15.55
CA ILE A 566 8.30 -17.09 15.87
C ILE A 566 8.36 -16.78 17.37
N GLU A 567 8.75 -15.56 17.67
CA GLU A 567 8.74 -15.00 19.02
C GLU A 567 8.11 -13.62 18.98
N GLY A 568 7.14 -13.38 19.86
CA GLY A 568 6.36 -12.15 19.80
C GLY A 568 5.32 -12.04 20.89
N THR A 569 4.41 -11.08 20.72
CA THR A 569 3.32 -10.79 21.66
C THR A 569 1.98 -10.96 20.96
N ILE A 570 1.02 -11.57 21.65
CA ILE A 570 -0.36 -11.66 21.15
C ILE A 570 -1.00 -10.27 21.15
N VAL A 571 -1.39 -9.78 19.98
CA VAL A 571 -2.01 -8.45 19.82
C VAL A 571 -3.53 -8.55 19.84
N ASP A 572 -4.08 -9.55 19.17
CA ASP A 572 -5.52 -9.70 19.02
C ASP A 572 -5.89 -11.18 18.88
N VAL A 573 -7.11 -11.51 19.30
CA VAL A 573 -7.69 -12.84 19.16
C VAL A 573 -9.15 -12.69 18.76
N LYS A 574 -9.53 -13.32 17.65
CA LYS A 574 -10.90 -13.31 17.13
C LYS A 574 -11.49 -14.70 17.19
N ILE A 575 -12.67 -14.80 17.76
CA ILE A 575 -13.42 -16.05 17.90
C ILE A 575 -14.70 -15.89 17.08
N PHE A 576 -14.87 -16.76 16.09
CA PHE A 576 -16.08 -16.83 15.29
C PHE A 576 -16.84 -18.10 15.68
N THR A 577 -18.13 -17.95 15.93
CA THR A 577 -19.01 -19.05 16.34
C THR A 577 -20.15 -19.17 15.35
N ARG A 578 -20.46 -20.39 14.92
CA ARG A 578 -21.58 -20.65 14.02
C ARG A 578 -22.89 -20.14 14.62
N LYS A 579 -23.73 -19.54 13.77
CA LYS A 579 -25.09 -19.09 14.13
C LYS A 579 -25.89 -20.21 14.81
N GLY A 580 -26.34 -19.97 16.04
CA GLY A 580 -27.11 -20.92 16.86
C GLY A 580 -26.29 -21.77 17.82
N GLY A 581 -24.95 -21.71 17.77
CA GLY A 581 -24.07 -22.32 18.78
C GLY A 581 -24.01 -21.49 20.06
N GLU A 582 -23.70 -22.14 21.18
CA GLU A 582 -23.45 -21.45 22.45
C GLU A 582 -22.19 -20.59 22.38
N LYS A 583 -22.28 -19.37 22.90
CA LYS A 583 -21.15 -18.43 22.96
C LYS A 583 -20.38 -18.62 24.26
N ASP A 584 -19.08 -18.84 24.15
CA ASP A 584 -18.16 -18.87 25.30
C ASP A 584 -18.14 -17.53 26.04
N GLU A 585 -17.70 -17.53 27.30
CA GLU A 585 -17.55 -16.31 28.11
C GLU A 585 -16.63 -15.29 27.45
N ARG A 586 -15.53 -15.76 26.82
CA ARG A 586 -14.60 -14.90 26.10
C ARG A 586 -15.26 -14.19 24.92
N HIS A 587 -16.12 -14.87 24.16
CA HIS A 587 -16.87 -14.27 23.06
C HIS A 587 -17.80 -13.17 23.59
N LYS A 588 -18.55 -13.45 24.66
CA LYS A 588 -19.46 -12.47 25.30
C LYS A 588 -18.71 -11.22 25.77
N ALA A 589 -17.52 -11.37 26.32
CA ALA A 589 -16.68 -10.24 26.76
C ALA A 589 -16.20 -9.37 25.59
N ILE A 590 -15.79 -9.98 24.47
CA ILE A 590 -15.38 -9.25 23.25
C ILE A 590 -16.56 -8.47 22.67
N GLU A 591 -17.72 -9.11 22.56
CA GLU A 591 -18.96 -8.48 22.06
C GLU A 591 -19.37 -7.28 22.94
N ALA A 592 -19.35 -7.44 24.27
CA ALA A 592 -19.66 -6.36 25.21
C ALA A 592 -18.71 -5.16 25.05
N THR A 593 -17.41 -5.41 24.84
CA THR A 593 -16.41 -4.36 24.61
C THR A 593 -16.70 -3.56 23.34
N GLN A 594 -17.09 -4.25 22.25
CA GLN A 594 -17.44 -3.60 20.98
C GLN A 594 -18.73 -2.76 21.10
N VAL A 595 -19.74 -3.28 21.79
CA VAL A 595 -20.99 -2.53 22.07
C VAL A 595 -20.71 -1.28 22.89
N PHE A 596 -19.87 -1.38 23.92
CA PHE A 596 -19.47 -0.23 24.74
C PHE A 596 -18.77 0.87 23.90
N LYS A 597 -17.90 0.49 22.95
CA LYS A 597 -17.27 1.47 22.04
C LYS A 597 -18.29 2.20 21.16
N LEU A 598 -19.33 1.51 20.67
CA LEU A 598 -20.41 2.14 19.90
C LEU A 598 -21.23 3.13 20.75
N GLU A 599 -21.54 2.75 22.00
CA GLU A 599 -22.27 3.62 22.93
C GLU A 599 -21.49 4.87 23.32
N LYS A 600 -20.17 4.73 23.55
CA LYS A 600 -19.29 5.87 23.81
C LYS A 600 -19.26 6.86 22.65
N ASN A 601 -19.12 6.36 21.41
CA ASN A 601 -19.15 7.22 20.22
C ASN A 601 -20.50 7.95 20.09
N LEU A 602 -21.62 7.26 20.29
CA LEU A 602 -22.95 7.86 20.27
C LEU A 602 -23.09 8.96 21.34
N ALA A 603 -22.57 8.73 22.55
CA ALA A 603 -22.62 9.71 23.64
C ALA A 603 -21.83 10.99 23.30
N ASP A 604 -20.64 10.86 22.68
CA ASP A 604 -19.84 12.01 22.26
C ASP A 604 -20.51 12.78 21.11
N GLU A 605 -21.11 12.10 20.12
CA GLU A 605 -21.86 12.76 19.05
C GLU A 605 -23.06 13.54 19.59
N ILE A 606 -23.82 12.94 20.52
CA ILE A 606 -24.94 13.62 21.20
C ILE A 606 -24.43 14.84 21.97
N ARG A 607 -23.32 14.72 22.71
CA ARG A 607 -22.72 15.84 23.46
C ARG A 607 -22.39 17.01 22.53
N ILE A 608 -21.76 16.75 21.40
CA ILE A 608 -21.34 17.82 20.47
C ILE A 608 -22.57 18.49 19.82
N LEU A 609 -23.58 17.71 19.45
CA LEU A 609 -24.85 18.26 18.95
C LEU A 609 -25.56 19.11 20.01
N THR A 610 -25.54 18.69 21.28
CA THR A 610 -26.12 19.48 22.38
C THR A 610 -25.33 20.76 22.66
N ASP A 611 -24.00 20.72 22.58
CA ASP A 611 -23.14 21.90 22.72
C ASP A 611 -23.36 22.91 21.59
N GLU A 612 -23.51 22.43 20.36
CA GLU A 612 -23.77 23.31 19.22
C GLU A 612 -25.17 23.93 19.30
N ARG A 613 -26.16 23.14 19.70
CA ARG A 613 -27.49 23.66 20.04
C ARG A 613 -27.40 24.76 21.10
N LEU A 614 -26.65 24.54 22.19
CA LEU A 614 -26.45 25.54 23.24
C LEU A 614 -25.75 26.79 22.73
N LYS A 615 -24.74 26.66 21.85
CA LYS A 615 -24.06 27.78 21.22
C LYS A 615 -25.03 28.62 20.40
N ARG A 616 -25.82 28.01 19.52
CA ARG A 616 -26.83 28.71 18.70
C ARG A 616 -27.90 29.39 19.54
N LEU A 617 -28.37 28.72 20.61
CA LEU A 617 -29.31 29.32 21.56
C LEU A 617 -28.67 30.49 22.31
N SER A 618 -27.40 30.39 22.70
CA SER A 618 -26.64 31.47 23.33
C SER A 618 -26.41 32.66 22.40
N ASP A 619 -26.19 32.44 21.10
CA ASP A 619 -26.04 33.52 20.12
C ASP A 619 -27.38 34.26 19.90
N LEU A 620 -28.51 33.57 20.03
CA LEU A 620 -29.86 34.15 19.88
C LEU A 620 -30.41 34.81 21.15
N LEU A 621 -30.07 34.28 22.33
CA LEU A 621 -30.64 34.66 23.64
C LEU A 621 -29.65 35.38 24.56
N GLY A 622 -28.35 35.31 24.28
CA GLY A 622 -27.28 35.89 25.09
C GLY A 622 -27.42 37.42 25.19
N GLY A 623 -27.36 37.94 26.42
CA GLY A 623 -27.50 39.38 26.69
C GLY A 623 -28.94 39.91 26.67
N LYS A 624 -29.95 39.05 26.42
CA LYS A 624 -31.37 39.47 26.52
C LYS A 624 -31.87 39.36 27.95
N VAL A 625 -32.69 40.34 28.35
CA VAL A 625 -33.24 40.48 29.71
C VAL A 625 -34.67 39.95 29.79
N LEU A 626 -34.97 39.20 30.85
CA LEU A 626 -36.29 38.64 31.14
C LEU A 626 -37.32 39.68 31.60
N GLN A 627 -38.47 39.71 30.95
CA GLN A 627 -39.58 40.64 31.23
C GLN A 627 -40.54 40.13 32.33
N ALA A 628 -40.58 38.81 32.56
CA ALA A 628 -41.42 38.15 33.56
C ALA A 628 -40.68 36.95 34.19
N ASP A 629 -41.10 36.55 35.38
CA ASP A 629 -40.52 35.39 36.07
C ASP A 629 -40.79 34.09 35.32
N LEU A 630 -39.74 33.30 35.07
CA LEU A 630 -39.85 31.99 34.45
C LEU A 630 -40.10 30.93 35.54
N HIS A 631 -41.15 30.11 35.36
CA HIS A 631 -41.50 29.02 36.27
C HIS A 631 -41.41 27.69 35.54
N ASP A 632 -40.98 26.64 36.24
CA ASP A 632 -40.91 25.28 35.71
C ASP A 632 -42.31 24.66 35.59
N GLU A 633 -42.64 24.09 34.43
CA GLU A 633 -43.97 23.56 34.13
C GLU A 633 -44.39 22.38 35.02
N LYS A 634 -43.45 21.49 35.39
CA LYS A 634 -43.76 20.28 36.17
C LYS A 634 -43.77 20.50 37.67
N THR A 635 -42.94 21.41 38.17
CA THR A 635 -42.72 21.59 39.61
C THR A 635 -43.22 22.93 40.12
N ASN A 636 -43.65 23.83 39.22
CA ASN A 636 -44.04 25.21 39.49
C ASN A 636 -42.98 26.02 40.26
N LYS A 637 -41.73 25.53 40.29
CA LYS A 637 -40.60 26.21 40.92
C LYS A 637 -40.16 27.37 40.04
N ARG A 638 -39.89 28.52 40.66
CA ARG A 638 -39.35 29.71 39.99
C ARG A 638 -37.91 29.40 39.52
N LEU A 639 -37.69 29.44 38.20
CA LEU A 639 -36.41 29.16 37.55
C LEU A 639 -35.55 30.42 37.40
N LEU A 640 -36.16 31.54 36.99
CA LEU A 640 -35.47 32.82 36.79
C LEU A 640 -36.34 34.01 37.22
N THR A 641 -35.68 35.04 37.76
CA THR A 641 -36.28 36.31 38.19
C THR A 641 -36.41 37.29 37.02
N LYS A 642 -37.43 38.16 37.06
CA LYS A 642 -37.57 39.32 36.18
C LYS A 642 -36.33 40.23 36.29
N GLY A 643 -35.80 40.67 35.14
CA GLY A 643 -34.61 41.53 35.08
C GLY A 643 -33.27 40.78 35.01
N THR A 644 -33.26 39.46 35.04
CA THR A 644 -32.03 38.66 34.93
C THR A 644 -31.58 38.58 33.48
N GLU A 645 -30.30 38.79 33.23
CA GLU A 645 -29.66 38.55 31.92
C GLU A 645 -29.48 37.05 31.69
N LEU A 646 -29.80 36.61 30.47
CA LEU A 646 -29.61 35.23 30.06
C LEU A 646 -28.13 34.96 29.77
N THR A 647 -27.46 34.28 30.69
CA THR A 647 -26.10 33.75 30.52
C THR A 647 -26.13 32.32 29.97
N ARG A 648 -25.02 31.89 29.35
CA ARG A 648 -24.89 30.55 28.75
C ARG A 648 -25.20 29.41 29.73
N GLU A 649 -24.76 29.54 30.99
CA GLU A 649 -25.01 28.56 32.05
C GLU A 649 -26.49 28.47 32.47
N LEU A 650 -27.22 29.60 32.38
CA LEU A 650 -28.65 29.63 32.69
C LEU A 650 -29.46 28.99 31.56
N ILE A 651 -29.09 29.23 30.30
CA ILE A 651 -29.74 28.64 29.11
C ILE A 651 -29.62 27.10 29.13
N GLU A 652 -28.48 26.56 29.57
CA GLU A 652 -28.25 25.12 29.66
C GLU A 652 -29.13 24.42 30.71
N LYS A 653 -29.40 25.09 31.85
CA LYS A 653 -30.21 24.53 32.94
C LYS A 653 -31.72 24.56 32.66
N ILE A 654 -32.17 25.31 31.65
CA ILE A 654 -33.59 25.47 31.33
C ILE A 654 -34.00 24.40 30.33
N SER A 655 -35.07 23.67 30.64
CA SER A 655 -35.64 22.70 29.71
C SER A 655 -36.17 23.38 28.43
N THR A 656 -36.15 22.68 27.31
CA THR A 656 -36.54 23.22 26.01
C THR A 656 -38.01 23.60 25.90
N ARG A 657 -38.88 23.04 26.76
CA ARG A 657 -40.27 23.49 26.92
C ARG A 657 -40.38 24.84 27.65
N ASN A 658 -39.49 25.10 28.60
CA ASN A 658 -39.46 26.35 29.36
C ASN A 658 -38.81 27.49 28.55
N LEU A 659 -37.85 27.18 27.66
CA LEU A 659 -37.27 28.13 26.69
C LEU A 659 -38.34 28.75 25.76
N LYS A 660 -39.39 28.00 25.41
CA LYS A 660 -40.53 28.48 24.59
C LYS A 660 -41.39 29.57 25.26
N ARG A 661 -41.33 29.70 26.59
CA ARG A 661 -42.17 30.64 27.37
C ARG A 661 -41.43 31.90 27.81
N LEU A 662 -40.19 32.10 27.35
CA LEU A 662 -39.41 33.29 27.63
C LEU A 662 -40.10 34.54 27.08
N LYS A 663 -40.38 35.52 27.95
CA LYS A 663 -40.82 36.86 27.56
C LYS A 663 -39.62 37.80 27.62
N LEU A 664 -39.18 38.28 26.46
CA LEU A 664 -38.01 39.14 26.29
C LEU A 664 -38.44 40.58 25.94
N ASN A 665 -37.56 41.55 26.18
CA ASN A 665 -37.84 42.98 25.91
C ASN A 665 -38.07 43.28 24.41
N GLU A 666 -37.42 42.56 23.50
CA GLU A 666 -37.63 42.68 22.05
C GLU A 666 -38.71 41.70 21.58
N LYS A 667 -39.80 42.22 21.01
CA LYS A 667 -40.81 41.40 20.31
C LYS A 667 -40.31 41.10 18.90
N ASP A 668 -39.46 40.09 18.76
CA ASP A 668 -39.15 39.49 17.46
C ASP A 668 -40.07 38.27 17.23
N PRO A 669 -41.06 38.34 16.32
CA PRO A 669 -42.00 37.24 16.06
C PRO A 669 -41.32 35.97 15.55
N LEU A 670 -40.13 36.09 14.93
CA LEU A 670 -39.38 35.00 14.31
C LEU A 670 -38.48 34.24 15.31
N LEU A 671 -38.30 34.76 16.53
CA LEU A 671 -37.39 34.18 17.51
C LEU A 671 -37.88 32.83 18.03
N ILE A 672 -39.18 32.71 18.30
CA ILE A 672 -39.80 31.47 18.82
C ILE A 672 -39.74 30.38 17.76
N GLU A 673 -40.02 30.74 16.50
CA GLU A 673 -39.96 29.82 15.35
C GLU A 673 -38.52 29.30 15.13
N LYS A 674 -37.51 30.18 15.21
CA LYS A 674 -36.08 29.78 15.13
C LYS A 674 -35.66 28.86 16.27
N ILE A 675 -36.12 29.11 17.51
CA ILE A 675 -35.83 28.24 18.66
C ILE A 675 -36.49 26.86 18.45
N GLU A 676 -37.71 26.83 17.94
CA GLU A 676 -38.42 25.58 17.63
C GLU A 676 -37.73 24.79 16.51
N GLU A 677 -37.30 25.47 15.44
CA GLU A 677 -36.57 24.86 14.34
C GLU A 677 -35.24 24.23 14.81
N ILE A 678 -34.46 24.95 15.63
CA ILE A 678 -33.19 24.46 16.18
C ILE A 678 -33.42 23.20 17.03
N GLU A 679 -34.40 23.23 17.94
CA GLU A 679 -34.68 22.11 18.84
C GLU A 679 -35.22 20.89 18.08
N GLU A 680 -36.13 21.08 17.14
CA GLU A 680 -36.71 19.99 16.35
C GLU A 680 -35.66 19.34 15.44
N MET A 681 -34.77 20.13 14.83
CA MET A 681 -33.64 19.62 14.06
C MET A 681 -32.69 18.78 14.92
N THR A 682 -32.29 19.29 16.10
CA THR A 682 -31.38 18.56 17.00
C THR A 682 -32.00 17.26 17.50
N SER A 683 -33.27 17.27 17.90
CA SER A 683 -33.96 16.04 18.37
C SER A 683 -34.05 14.99 17.27
N ARG A 684 -34.42 15.37 16.05
CA ARG A 684 -34.50 14.45 14.90
C ARG A 684 -33.13 13.83 14.59
N GLN A 685 -32.05 14.61 14.63
CA GLN A 685 -30.69 14.09 14.40
C GLN A 685 -30.28 13.08 15.48
N ILE A 686 -30.56 13.35 16.76
CA ILE A 686 -30.25 12.43 17.86
C ILE A 686 -31.00 11.10 17.69
N ASP A 687 -32.28 11.13 17.30
CA ASP A 687 -33.07 9.92 17.09
C ASP A 687 -32.54 9.07 15.92
N VAL A 688 -32.12 9.71 14.83
CA VAL A 688 -31.47 9.03 13.69
C VAL A 688 -30.16 8.36 14.12
N LEU A 689 -29.30 9.05 14.88
CA LEU A 689 -28.04 8.48 15.39
C LEU A 689 -28.28 7.28 16.31
N ARG A 690 -29.28 7.36 17.19
CA ARG A 690 -29.68 6.24 18.06
C ARG A 690 -30.11 5.03 17.24
N LYS A 691 -30.96 5.23 16.22
CA LYS A 691 -31.45 4.15 15.36
C LYS A 691 -30.31 3.48 14.57
N ILE A 692 -29.42 4.26 13.96
CA ILE A 692 -28.26 3.74 13.22
C ILE A 692 -27.34 2.93 14.15
N THR A 693 -27.13 3.40 15.38
CA THR A 693 -26.31 2.70 16.36
C THR A 693 -26.95 1.39 16.79
N GLU A 694 -28.27 1.36 16.99
CA GLU A 694 -28.98 0.13 17.35
C GLU A 694 -28.92 -0.93 16.23
N GLU A 695 -29.12 -0.52 14.97
CA GLU A 695 -28.95 -1.42 13.81
C GLU A 695 -27.53 -2.00 13.73
N ARG A 696 -26.50 -1.22 14.11
CA ARG A 696 -25.11 -1.72 14.18
C ARG A 696 -24.93 -2.72 15.31
N LYS A 697 -25.54 -2.50 16.48
CA LYS A 697 -25.51 -3.45 17.61
C LYS A 697 -26.21 -4.76 17.25
N GLU A 698 -27.35 -4.71 16.57
CA GLU A 698 -28.06 -5.91 16.11
C GLU A 698 -27.23 -6.75 15.13
N LYS A 699 -26.50 -6.09 14.23
CA LYS A 699 -25.58 -6.78 13.29
C LYS A 699 -24.43 -7.48 14.02
N LEU A 700 -23.88 -6.88 15.08
CA LEU A 700 -22.83 -7.51 15.90
C LEU A 700 -23.35 -8.72 16.69
N LYS A 701 -24.60 -8.66 17.16
CA LYS A 701 -25.25 -9.78 17.87
C LYS A 701 -25.53 -10.97 16.96
N LYS A 702 -25.72 -10.73 15.66
CA LYS A 702 -25.99 -11.76 14.65
C LYS A 702 -24.71 -12.59 14.44
N GLY A 703 -24.78 -13.88 14.81
CA GLY A 703 -23.63 -14.80 14.68
C GLY A 703 -23.13 -15.00 13.25
N ASP A 704 -21.93 -15.56 13.13
CA ASP A 704 -21.17 -15.64 11.88
C ASP A 704 -21.61 -16.83 10.98
N GLU A 705 -21.41 -16.65 9.67
CA GLU A 705 -21.57 -17.72 8.67
C GLU A 705 -20.22 -18.45 8.49
N LEU A 706 -20.09 -19.63 9.09
CA LEU A 706 -18.91 -20.48 8.97
C LEU A 706 -19.09 -21.59 7.91
N PRO A 707 -18.00 -22.13 7.33
CA PRO A 707 -18.05 -23.26 6.40
C PRO A 707 -18.82 -24.47 6.98
N PRO A 708 -19.41 -25.34 6.14
CA PRO A 708 -20.11 -26.52 6.60
C PRO A 708 -19.16 -27.44 7.40
N GLY A 709 -19.67 -28.05 8.47
CA GLY A 709 -18.85 -28.82 9.43
C GLY A 709 -18.01 -28.02 10.43
N VAL A 710 -17.73 -26.71 10.21
CA VAL A 710 -16.98 -25.88 11.18
C VAL A 710 -17.91 -25.31 12.25
N ILE A 711 -17.64 -25.65 13.52
CA ILE A 711 -18.41 -25.20 14.69
C ILE A 711 -17.88 -23.84 15.16
N LYS A 712 -16.56 -23.75 15.31
CA LYS A 712 -15.85 -22.59 15.86
C LYS A 712 -14.55 -22.38 15.09
N LEU A 713 -14.19 -21.12 14.86
CA LEU A 713 -12.93 -20.69 14.24
C LEU A 713 -12.27 -19.69 15.17
N VAL A 714 -11.03 -19.96 15.56
CA VAL A 714 -10.22 -19.06 16.39
C VAL A 714 -9.05 -18.56 15.57
N LYS A 715 -8.89 -17.24 15.49
CA LYS A 715 -7.76 -16.56 14.86
C LYS A 715 -6.94 -15.84 15.90
N VAL A 716 -5.63 -16.07 15.91
CA VAL A 716 -4.67 -15.47 16.82
C VAL A 716 -3.70 -14.61 16.00
N TYR A 717 -3.52 -13.36 16.43
CA TYR A 717 -2.61 -12.41 15.80
C TYR A 717 -1.38 -12.19 16.68
N ILE A 718 -0.21 -12.53 16.14
CA ILE A 718 1.08 -12.42 16.83
C ILE A 718 1.84 -11.24 16.21
N ALA A 719 2.21 -10.24 17.02
CA ALA A 719 3.16 -9.22 16.58
C ALA A 719 4.58 -9.57 16.97
N MET A 720 5.47 -9.50 15.99
CA MET A 720 6.90 -9.71 16.11
C MET A 720 7.61 -8.41 15.79
N LYS A 721 8.62 -8.05 16.58
CA LYS A 721 9.55 -6.97 16.25
C LYS A 721 10.74 -7.58 15.53
N ARG A 722 10.93 -7.24 14.26
CA ARG A 722 12.04 -7.72 13.45
C ARG A 722 13.09 -6.62 13.35
N LYS A 723 14.17 -6.79 14.12
CA LYS A 723 15.33 -5.91 14.10
C LYS A 723 16.12 -6.10 12.80
N LEU A 724 17.10 -5.24 12.58
CA LEU A 724 18.03 -5.38 11.46
C LEU A 724 19.05 -6.47 11.79
N SER A 725 19.26 -7.42 10.89
CA SER A 725 20.19 -8.55 11.09
C SER A 725 21.09 -8.78 9.87
N ILE A 726 22.18 -9.52 10.09
CA ILE A 726 23.09 -9.93 9.02
C ILE A 726 22.33 -10.82 8.04
N GLY A 727 22.44 -10.54 6.74
CA GLY A 727 21.68 -11.22 5.69
C GLY A 727 20.39 -10.49 5.25
N ASP A 728 19.93 -9.49 6.01
CA ASP A 728 18.82 -8.63 5.57
C ASP A 728 19.23 -7.80 4.36
N LYS A 729 18.25 -7.52 3.49
CA LYS A 729 18.45 -6.73 2.27
C LYS A 729 18.04 -5.27 2.47
N MET A 730 18.96 -4.37 2.16
CA MET A 730 18.73 -2.92 2.11
C MET A 730 18.90 -2.40 0.68
N ALA A 731 18.29 -1.25 0.40
CA ALA A 731 18.47 -0.57 -0.87
C ALA A 731 18.28 0.94 -0.75
N GLY A 732 18.92 1.71 -1.62
CA GLY A 732 18.55 3.09 -1.88
C GLY A 732 17.51 3.20 -3.00
N ARG A 733 17.12 4.43 -3.34
CA ARG A 733 16.15 4.72 -4.42
C ARG A 733 16.74 4.59 -5.82
N HIS A 734 18.06 4.58 -5.94
CA HIS A 734 18.82 4.59 -7.20
C HIS A 734 19.19 3.18 -7.70
N GLY A 735 18.44 2.14 -7.31
CA GLY A 735 18.70 0.75 -7.71
C GLY A 735 19.98 0.14 -7.11
N ASN A 736 20.58 0.79 -6.12
CA ASN A 736 21.68 0.28 -5.30
C ASN A 736 21.11 -0.65 -4.22
N LYS A 737 21.18 -1.96 -4.45
CA LYS A 737 20.78 -3.00 -3.50
C LYS A 737 22.01 -3.57 -2.81
N GLY A 738 21.84 -4.00 -1.57
CA GLY A 738 22.90 -4.73 -0.88
C GLY A 738 22.38 -5.59 0.26
N VAL A 739 23.22 -6.53 0.67
CA VAL A 739 22.96 -7.42 1.81
C VAL A 739 23.86 -7.01 2.94
N ILE A 740 23.33 -6.93 4.15
CA ILE A 740 24.13 -6.60 5.33
C ILE A 740 25.08 -7.75 5.59
N ALA A 741 26.38 -7.50 5.44
CA ALA A 741 27.41 -8.51 5.68
C ALA A 741 27.89 -8.49 7.13
N ARG A 742 28.01 -7.30 7.73
CA ARG A 742 28.46 -7.16 9.11
C ARG A 742 27.85 -5.92 9.77
N ILE A 743 27.55 -6.08 11.05
CA ILE A 743 27.18 -5.00 11.96
C ILE A 743 28.43 -4.70 12.80
N VAL A 744 28.94 -3.47 12.73
CA VAL A 744 30.22 -3.06 13.31
C VAL A 744 29.98 -2.15 14.51
N PRO A 745 30.71 -2.32 15.63
CA PRO A 745 30.64 -1.42 16.78
C PRO A 745 30.85 0.03 16.37
N GLN A 746 30.23 0.97 17.10
CA GLN A 746 30.26 2.38 16.73
C GLN A 746 31.69 2.96 16.76
N GLU A 747 32.51 2.49 17.68
CA GLU A 747 33.91 2.85 17.86
C GLU A 747 34.81 2.40 16.71
N ASP A 748 34.48 1.28 16.05
CA ASP A 748 35.26 0.72 14.94
C ASP A 748 34.89 1.38 13.59
N MET A 749 33.80 2.14 13.54
CA MET A 749 33.35 2.78 12.30
C MET A 749 34.26 3.97 11.93
N PRO A 750 34.48 4.22 10.62
CA PRO A 750 35.07 5.48 10.17
C PRO A 750 34.31 6.68 10.74
N TYR A 751 35.02 7.70 11.18
CA TYR A 751 34.43 8.88 11.79
C TYR A 751 34.92 10.19 11.16
N LEU A 752 34.05 11.19 11.23
CA LEU A 752 34.28 12.55 10.76
C LEU A 752 35.23 13.30 11.70
N PRO A 753 35.87 14.41 11.27
CA PRO A 753 36.78 15.18 12.13
C PRO A 753 36.16 15.74 13.42
N ASP A 754 34.83 15.83 13.49
CA ASP A 754 34.07 16.23 14.68
C ASP A 754 33.83 15.07 15.68
N GLY A 755 34.29 13.86 15.35
CA GLY A 755 34.09 12.64 16.13
C GLY A 755 32.81 11.88 15.79
N THR A 756 32.00 12.34 14.83
CA THR A 756 30.75 11.67 14.45
C THR A 756 31.04 10.42 13.60
N PRO A 757 30.68 9.20 14.05
CA PRO A 757 30.89 7.99 13.27
C PRO A 757 29.86 7.86 12.15
N VAL A 758 30.31 7.32 11.03
CA VAL A 758 29.48 6.97 9.88
C VAL A 758 28.52 5.83 10.26
N GLU A 759 27.32 5.86 9.69
CA GLU A 759 26.27 4.88 10.01
C GLU A 759 26.26 3.70 9.02
N ILE A 760 26.55 3.96 7.74
CA ILE A 760 26.65 2.94 6.69
C ILE A 760 27.90 3.17 5.83
N VAL A 761 28.63 2.11 5.50
CA VAL A 761 29.72 2.18 4.51
C VAL A 761 29.33 1.44 3.25
N LEU A 762 29.38 2.15 2.11
CA LEU A 762 29.06 1.63 0.78
C LEU A 762 30.32 1.51 -0.08
N ASN A 763 30.30 0.56 -1.01
CA ASN A 763 31.40 0.35 -1.94
C ASN A 763 31.36 1.38 -3.08
N PRO A 764 32.42 2.19 -3.28
CA PRO A 764 32.46 3.17 -4.37
C PRO A 764 32.51 2.52 -5.77
N LEU A 765 33.03 1.29 -5.90
CA LEU A 765 33.18 0.60 -7.19
C LEU A 765 31.82 0.25 -7.85
N GLY A 766 30.77 0.17 -7.03
CA GLY A 766 29.42 -0.12 -7.50
C GLY A 766 28.76 1.03 -8.26
N VAL A 767 29.26 2.27 -8.14
CA VAL A 767 28.63 3.45 -8.76
C VAL A 767 29.01 3.58 -10.24
N PRO A 768 30.29 3.56 -10.66
CA PRO A 768 30.67 3.73 -12.06
C PRO A 768 30.17 2.58 -12.95
N SER A 769 30.23 1.34 -12.46
CA SER A 769 29.82 0.15 -13.22
C SER A 769 28.31 0.11 -13.48
N ARG A 770 27.52 0.72 -12.61
CA ARG A 770 26.04 0.74 -12.69
C ARG A 770 25.47 2.05 -13.21
N MET A 771 26.31 3.07 -13.36
CA MET A 771 25.94 4.38 -13.89
C MET A 771 24.72 5.00 -13.16
N ASN A 772 24.69 4.89 -11.84
CA ASN A 772 23.67 5.51 -10.98
C ASN A 772 24.28 6.63 -10.13
N VAL A 773 24.67 7.71 -10.80
CA VAL A 773 25.35 8.86 -10.20
C VAL A 773 24.39 9.67 -9.33
N GLY A 774 23.07 9.54 -9.54
CA GLY A 774 22.06 10.21 -8.73
C GLY A 774 22.23 9.99 -7.22
N GLN A 775 22.70 8.81 -6.80
CA GLN A 775 22.95 8.50 -5.38
C GLN A 775 24.05 9.38 -4.74
N ILE A 776 25.05 9.79 -5.52
CA ILE A 776 26.12 10.68 -5.04
C ILE A 776 25.58 12.10 -4.90
N LEU A 777 24.78 12.56 -5.86
CA LEU A 777 24.13 13.87 -5.81
C LEU A 777 23.15 13.95 -4.64
N GLU A 778 22.38 12.89 -4.40
CA GLU A 778 21.52 12.74 -3.21
C GLU A 778 22.36 12.85 -1.93
N THR A 779 23.48 12.13 -1.86
CA THR A 779 24.39 12.14 -0.70
C THR A 779 24.90 13.54 -0.39
N HIS A 780 25.34 14.28 -1.40
CA HIS A 780 25.86 15.65 -1.25
C HIS A 780 24.76 16.63 -0.80
N LEU A 781 23.60 16.61 -1.47
CA LEU A 781 22.49 17.52 -1.14
C LEU A 781 21.90 17.18 0.24
N GLY A 782 21.82 15.90 0.60
CA GLY A 782 21.42 15.45 1.91
C GLY A 782 22.38 15.90 3.01
N TRP A 783 23.68 15.98 2.72
CA TRP A 783 24.65 16.51 3.68
C TRP A 783 24.48 18.01 3.92
N ALA A 784 24.34 18.79 2.84
CA ALA A 784 24.03 20.22 2.95
C ALA A 784 22.73 20.44 3.75
N SER A 785 21.68 19.66 3.46
CA SER A 785 20.40 19.69 4.19
C SER A 785 20.55 19.48 5.69
N LYS A 786 21.30 18.44 6.10
CA LYS A 786 21.48 18.13 7.52
C LYS A 786 22.27 19.23 8.23
N GLU A 787 23.34 19.74 7.62
CA GLU A 787 24.19 20.74 8.27
C GLU A 787 23.55 22.13 8.32
N LEU A 788 22.70 22.48 7.36
CA LEU A 788 21.83 23.66 7.45
C LEU A 788 20.83 23.52 8.62
N GLY A 789 20.25 22.34 8.82
CA GLY A 789 19.43 22.04 10.00
C GLY A 789 20.19 22.14 11.32
N ASN A 790 21.43 21.62 11.38
CA ASN A 790 22.31 21.78 12.53
C ASN A 790 22.65 23.26 12.80
N SER A 791 22.81 24.06 11.75
CA SER A 791 23.03 25.50 11.86
C SER A 791 21.81 26.22 12.47
N LEU A 792 20.59 25.84 12.06
CA LEU A 792 19.36 26.29 12.73
C LEU A 792 19.31 25.86 14.20
N LYS A 793 19.68 24.61 14.49
CA LYS A 793 19.73 24.09 15.88
C LYS A 793 20.68 24.90 16.76
N ARG A 794 21.85 25.28 16.23
CA ARG A 794 22.81 26.19 16.89
C ARG A 794 22.21 27.58 17.08
N LEU A 795 21.47 28.11 16.11
CA LEU A 795 20.77 29.39 16.26
C LEU A 795 19.71 29.35 17.36
N PHE A 796 18.89 28.29 17.42
CA PHE A 796 17.88 28.08 18.46
C PHE A 796 18.44 27.92 19.88
N SER A 797 19.69 27.47 20.02
CA SER A 797 20.35 27.40 21.32
C SER A 797 20.69 28.78 21.93
N ARG A 798 20.65 29.85 21.11
CA ARG A 798 20.79 31.25 21.51
C ARG A 798 19.38 31.86 21.43
N GLU A 799 18.96 32.72 22.37
CA GLU A 799 17.61 33.32 22.32
C GLU A 799 17.29 33.91 20.94
N VAL A 800 16.30 33.32 20.24
CA VAL A 800 16.03 33.63 18.84
C VAL A 800 14.98 34.73 18.73
N LYS A 801 15.32 35.80 18.03
CA LYS A 801 14.35 36.76 17.49
C LYS A 801 14.00 36.37 16.06
N ALA A 802 12.74 36.51 15.65
CA ALA A 802 12.28 36.21 14.29
C ALA A 802 13.11 36.92 13.21
N GLU A 803 13.59 38.14 13.48
CA GLU A 803 14.49 38.89 12.60
C GLU A 803 15.81 38.15 12.29
N ALA A 804 16.38 37.44 13.27
CA ALA A 804 17.61 36.68 13.07
C ALA A 804 17.38 35.46 12.15
N LEU A 805 16.25 34.78 12.29
CA LEU A 805 15.84 33.69 11.39
C LEU A 805 15.61 34.20 9.97
N ARG A 806 14.92 35.34 9.82
CA ARG A 806 14.73 35.99 8.51
C ARG A 806 16.07 36.31 7.85
N ARG A 807 17.02 36.87 8.60
CA ARG A 807 18.36 37.17 8.07
C ARG A 807 19.09 35.91 7.59
N TRP A 808 19.04 34.85 8.39
CA TRP A 808 19.66 33.56 8.06
C TRP A 808 19.03 32.92 6.82
N PHE A 809 17.70 32.87 6.73
CA PHE A 809 17.01 32.34 5.55
C PHE A 809 17.33 33.14 4.27
N LYS A 810 17.50 34.46 4.38
CA LYS A 810 17.93 35.31 3.25
C LYS A 810 19.36 34.97 2.80
N GLU A 811 20.25 34.65 3.72
CA GLU A 811 21.62 34.25 3.41
C GLU A 811 21.67 32.89 2.72
N VAL A 812 20.86 31.93 3.18
CA VAL A 812 20.83 30.57 2.63
C VAL A 812 20.13 30.49 1.27
N PHE A 813 18.99 31.17 1.12
CA PHE A 813 18.15 31.06 -0.07
C PHE A 813 18.25 32.26 -1.01
N GLY A 814 19.06 33.27 -0.69
CA GLY A 814 19.20 34.48 -1.51
C GLY A 814 17.86 35.19 -1.79
N GLU A 815 17.69 35.74 -2.99
CA GLU A 815 16.43 36.37 -3.45
C GLU A 815 15.47 35.40 -4.17
N THR A 816 15.60 34.09 -3.90
CA THR A 816 14.74 33.08 -4.52
C THR A 816 13.26 33.26 -4.11
N ALA A 817 12.37 32.63 -4.88
CA ALA A 817 10.92 32.64 -4.59
C ALA A 817 10.60 32.03 -3.20
N ILE A 818 11.44 31.10 -2.72
CA ILE A 818 11.31 30.47 -1.40
C ILE A 818 11.48 31.53 -0.31
N TRP A 819 12.55 32.32 -0.39
CA TRP A 819 12.78 33.44 0.54
C TRP A 819 11.61 34.43 0.54
N LYS A 820 11.10 34.82 -0.64
CA LYS A 820 9.96 35.74 -0.76
C LYS A 820 8.69 35.21 -0.07
N SER A 821 8.55 33.89 0.04
CA SER A 821 7.41 33.25 0.70
C SER A 821 7.61 33.20 2.22
N LEU A 822 8.79 32.80 2.69
CA LEU A 822 9.15 32.80 4.11
C LEU A 822 9.12 34.21 4.73
N ALA A 823 9.51 35.23 3.95
CA ALA A 823 9.47 36.61 4.38
C ALA A 823 8.05 37.15 4.66
N LYS A 824 7.00 36.50 4.13
CA LYS A 824 5.59 36.91 4.32
C LYS A 824 4.89 36.25 5.51
N LEU A 825 5.47 35.20 6.09
CA LEU A 825 4.90 34.50 7.24
C LEU A 825 4.90 35.40 8.48
N GLU A 826 3.93 35.19 9.38
CA GLU A 826 3.93 35.81 10.71
C GLU A 826 5.11 35.29 11.54
N ASP A 827 5.51 36.04 12.58
CA ASP A 827 6.72 35.72 13.35
C ASP A 827 6.59 34.40 14.12
N ASP A 828 5.41 34.10 14.68
CA ASP A 828 5.15 32.85 15.40
C ASP A 828 5.18 31.64 14.46
N ASP A 829 4.53 31.75 13.29
CA ASP A 829 4.54 30.73 12.25
C ASP A 829 5.97 30.45 11.76
N LEU A 830 6.76 31.50 11.52
CA LEU A 830 8.13 31.36 11.05
C LEU A 830 9.00 30.60 12.06
N ILE A 831 8.81 30.87 13.35
CA ILE A 831 9.51 30.17 14.44
C ILE A 831 9.09 28.70 14.46
N GLU A 832 7.79 28.39 14.36
CA GLU A 832 7.29 27.02 14.33
C GLU A 832 7.83 26.24 13.12
N TYR A 833 7.83 26.86 11.93
CA TYR A 833 8.42 26.28 10.72
C TYR A 833 9.93 26.01 10.87
N ALA A 834 10.68 27.00 11.37
CA ALA A 834 12.12 26.85 11.58
C ALA A 834 12.44 25.79 12.64
N GLU A 835 11.60 25.65 13.67
CA GLU A 835 11.71 24.57 14.65
C GLU A 835 11.47 23.20 14.01
N GLY A 836 10.52 23.12 13.08
CA GLY A 836 10.24 21.92 12.29
C GLY A 836 11.43 21.42 11.46
N PHE A 837 12.38 22.29 11.11
CA PHE A 837 13.55 22.00 10.26
C PHE A 837 14.87 21.81 11.03
N LYS A 838 14.85 21.76 12.37
CA LYS A 838 16.05 21.55 13.20
C LYS A 838 16.81 20.25 12.91
N GLU A 839 16.11 19.24 12.42
CA GLU A 839 16.69 17.93 12.07
C GLU A 839 17.16 17.86 10.61
N GLY A 840 17.01 18.93 9.83
CA GLY A 840 17.39 19.00 8.42
C GLY A 840 16.33 19.74 7.60
N ILE A 841 16.77 20.45 6.57
CA ILE A 841 15.86 21.17 5.66
C ILE A 841 15.49 20.25 4.50
N PRO A 842 14.21 19.84 4.35
CA PRO A 842 13.81 19.00 3.23
C PRO A 842 13.89 19.79 1.91
N PHE A 843 14.61 19.26 0.93
CA PHE A 843 14.69 19.76 -0.43
C PHE A 843 13.86 18.90 -1.37
N ALA A 844 13.22 19.53 -2.34
CA ALA A 844 12.55 18.84 -3.45
C ALA A 844 13.37 19.03 -4.73
N THR A 845 13.78 17.93 -5.34
CA THR A 845 14.44 17.83 -6.65
C THR A 845 13.48 17.10 -7.59
N PRO A 846 12.58 17.80 -8.30
CA PRO A 846 11.69 17.21 -9.29
C PRO A 846 12.43 16.42 -10.38
N VAL A 847 11.81 15.36 -10.86
CA VAL A 847 12.34 14.52 -11.95
C VAL A 847 12.51 15.34 -13.24
N PHE A 848 13.71 15.31 -13.84
CA PHE A 848 14.09 16.10 -15.03
C PHE A 848 14.04 17.63 -14.89
N ASP A 849 13.78 18.14 -13.68
CA ASP A 849 13.73 19.57 -13.33
C ASP A 849 14.31 19.77 -11.91
N GLY A 850 15.42 19.08 -11.67
CA GLY A 850 16.08 18.98 -10.38
C GLY A 850 17.17 20.04 -10.14
N ALA A 851 17.67 20.07 -8.91
CA ALA A 851 18.82 20.89 -8.53
C ALA A 851 20.05 20.54 -9.38
N ARG A 852 20.77 21.56 -9.84
CA ARG A 852 21.99 21.37 -10.65
C ARG A 852 23.22 21.31 -9.77
N GLU A 853 24.30 20.72 -10.27
CA GLU A 853 25.58 20.62 -9.54
C GLU A 853 26.08 21.97 -8.95
N PRO A 854 26.04 23.12 -9.67
CA PRO A 854 26.48 24.39 -9.10
C PRO A 854 25.64 24.86 -7.90
N GLU A 855 24.34 24.54 -7.90
CA GLU A 855 23.44 24.88 -6.80
C GLU A 855 23.74 24.02 -5.58
N ILE A 856 24.00 22.73 -5.78
CA ILE A 856 24.40 21.81 -4.70
C ILE A 856 25.74 22.27 -4.10
N ARG A 857 26.71 22.65 -4.93
CA ARG A 857 28.00 23.20 -4.47
C ARG A 857 27.82 24.47 -3.64
N HIS A 858 26.97 25.39 -4.10
CA HIS A 858 26.66 26.60 -3.36
C HIS A 858 26.03 26.29 -1.99
N LEU A 859 25.09 25.34 -1.93
CA LEU A 859 24.46 24.92 -0.68
C LEU A 859 25.46 24.26 0.28
N LEU A 860 26.41 23.47 -0.22
CA LEU A 860 27.50 22.90 0.59
C LEU A 860 28.39 24.01 1.17
N GLU A 861 28.77 25.00 0.37
CA GLU A 861 29.59 26.13 0.81
C GLU A 861 28.89 26.97 1.89
N VAL A 862 27.60 27.27 1.68
CA VAL A 862 26.76 28.01 2.63
C VAL A 862 26.60 27.22 3.94
N ALA A 863 26.54 25.89 3.87
CA ALA A 863 26.50 25.02 5.05
C ALA A 863 27.86 24.91 5.77
N GLY A 864 28.93 25.50 5.24
CA GLY A 864 30.29 25.40 5.79
C GLY A 864 30.98 24.06 5.49
N LEU A 865 30.51 23.33 4.47
CA LEU A 865 31.04 22.04 4.05
C LEU A 865 31.97 22.19 2.82
N PRO A 866 32.85 21.19 2.55
CA PRO A 866 33.66 21.18 1.34
C PRO A 866 32.80 21.15 0.06
N SER A 867 33.08 22.03 -0.90
CA SER A 867 32.32 22.14 -2.16
C SER A 867 32.33 20.86 -3.02
N LEU A 868 33.34 20.00 -2.85
CA LEU A 868 33.43 18.70 -3.53
C LEU A 868 32.67 17.56 -2.83
N GLY A 869 32.06 17.81 -1.67
CA GLY A 869 31.34 16.78 -0.89
C GLY A 869 32.25 15.67 -0.35
N LYS A 870 33.55 15.93 -0.26
CA LYS A 870 34.56 15.00 0.27
C LYS A 870 35.25 15.59 1.50
N ILE A 871 35.52 14.73 2.48
CA ILE A 871 36.20 15.12 3.72
C ILE A 871 37.17 14.01 4.14
N ASN A 872 38.17 14.40 4.92
CA ASN A 872 39.07 13.44 5.53
C ASN A 872 38.32 12.70 6.64
N LEU A 873 38.42 11.37 6.60
CA LEU A 873 37.89 10.50 7.63
C LEU A 873 39.04 9.92 8.45
N PHE A 874 38.71 9.35 9.59
CA PHE A 874 39.64 8.62 10.45
C PHE A 874 39.15 7.17 10.62
N ASP A 875 40.07 6.21 10.63
CA ASP A 875 39.78 4.80 10.92
C ASP A 875 39.44 4.66 12.42
N GLY A 876 38.25 4.15 12.75
CA GLY A 876 37.81 3.99 14.14
C GLY A 876 38.66 2.99 14.94
N MET A 877 39.28 2.02 14.28
CA MET A 877 40.05 0.96 14.92
C MET A 877 41.51 1.34 15.19
N THR A 878 42.13 2.16 14.31
CA THR A 878 43.52 2.60 14.49
C THR A 878 43.64 4.05 14.96
N GLY A 879 42.67 4.88 14.63
CA GLY A 879 42.70 6.33 14.84
C GLY A 879 43.44 7.11 13.74
N ASP A 880 43.99 6.42 12.74
CA ASP A 880 44.74 7.06 11.66
C ASP A 880 43.80 7.73 10.65
N GLU A 881 44.25 8.83 10.07
CA GLU A 881 43.56 9.50 8.96
C GLU A 881 43.69 8.68 7.67
N PHE A 882 42.61 8.60 6.87
CA PHE A 882 42.70 7.98 5.55
C PHE A 882 43.52 8.84 4.58
N ASP A 883 44.32 8.19 3.72
CA ASP A 883 45.20 8.86 2.74
C ASP A 883 44.46 9.80 1.76
N GLN A 884 43.18 9.53 1.47
CA GLN A 884 42.37 10.30 0.53
C GLN A 884 41.05 10.75 1.14
N PRO A 885 40.56 11.96 0.79
CA PRO A 885 39.27 12.43 1.24
C PRO A 885 38.16 11.56 0.62
N VAL A 886 37.21 11.18 1.45
CA VAL A 886 36.11 10.26 1.12
C VAL A 886 34.83 11.05 0.90
N THR A 887 33.99 10.60 -0.05
CA THR A 887 32.64 11.14 -0.20
C THR A 887 31.77 10.68 0.96
N VAL A 888 31.25 11.66 1.70
CA VAL A 888 30.39 11.45 2.87
C VAL A 888 29.12 12.29 2.70
N GLY A 889 28.01 11.83 3.27
CA GLY A 889 26.79 12.63 3.33
C GLY A 889 25.58 11.81 3.74
N PHE A 890 24.38 12.36 3.54
CA PHE A 890 23.14 11.68 3.91
C PHE A 890 22.43 11.14 2.68
N ILE A 891 22.17 9.83 2.68
CA ILE A 891 21.38 9.16 1.63
C ILE A 891 20.14 8.52 2.24
N TYR A 892 19.06 8.45 1.48
CA TYR A 892 17.83 7.80 1.94
C TYR A 892 17.85 6.29 1.68
N MET A 893 17.92 5.50 2.77
CA MET A 893 18.02 4.05 2.71
C MET A 893 16.75 3.34 3.21
N LEU A 894 16.41 2.25 2.54
CA LEU A 894 15.20 1.44 2.73
C LEU A 894 15.58 0.05 3.24
N LYS A 895 14.78 -0.50 4.16
CA LYS A 895 14.79 -1.93 4.51
C LYS A 895 13.76 -2.65 3.64
N LEU A 896 14.17 -3.68 2.90
CA LEU A 896 13.26 -4.43 2.03
C LEU A 896 12.59 -5.58 2.79
N SER A 897 11.45 -6.06 2.28
CA SER A 897 10.71 -7.21 2.83
C SER A 897 11.42 -8.56 2.70
N HIS A 898 12.62 -8.57 2.11
CA HIS A 898 13.47 -9.75 1.96
C HIS A 898 14.32 -9.98 3.21
N LEU A 899 13.67 -10.41 4.29
CA LEU A 899 14.30 -10.68 5.58
C LEU A 899 15.01 -12.03 5.60
N VAL A 900 16.12 -12.12 6.31
CA VAL A 900 16.89 -13.36 6.43
C VAL A 900 16.11 -14.46 7.17
N ASP A 901 15.39 -14.10 8.23
CA ASP A 901 14.62 -15.03 9.06
C ASP A 901 13.53 -15.78 8.27
N ASP A 902 12.96 -15.13 7.25
CA ASP A 902 11.97 -15.75 6.37
C ASP A 902 12.62 -16.74 5.40
N LYS A 903 13.89 -16.54 5.05
CA LYS A 903 14.63 -17.33 4.06
C LYS A 903 15.41 -18.49 4.65
N ILE A 904 15.83 -18.40 5.91
CA ILE A 904 16.51 -19.51 6.58
C ILE A 904 15.53 -20.69 6.65
N HIS A 905 15.97 -21.82 6.12
CA HIS A 905 15.25 -23.08 6.15
C HIS A 905 16.25 -24.24 6.20
N ALA A 906 16.07 -25.11 7.18
CA ALA A 906 16.87 -26.30 7.35
C ALA A 906 15.95 -27.48 7.64
N ARG A 907 16.29 -28.64 7.07
CA ARG A 907 15.55 -29.89 7.25
C ARG A 907 16.56 -31.01 7.47
N SER A 908 16.34 -31.78 8.53
CA SER A 908 16.93 -33.11 8.70
C SER A 908 15.96 -34.17 8.18
N ILE A 909 14.85 -34.37 8.90
CA ILE A 909 13.74 -35.27 8.54
C ILE A 909 12.45 -34.47 8.58
N GLY A 910 11.50 -34.84 7.74
CA GLY A 910 10.20 -34.17 7.69
C GLY A 910 9.15 -35.04 7.04
N PRO A 911 7.98 -34.47 6.73
CA PRO A 911 6.93 -35.19 6.03
C PRO A 911 7.37 -35.52 4.59
N TYR A 912 6.74 -36.59 4.07
CA TYR A 912 6.97 -37.13 2.74
C TYR A 912 5.65 -37.17 1.97
N SER A 913 5.75 -37.08 0.65
CA SER A 913 4.64 -37.25 -0.27
C SER A 913 4.07 -38.66 -0.15
N LEU A 914 2.75 -38.78 -0.14
CA LEU A 914 2.08 -40.08 -0.10
C LEU A 914 2.32 -40.89 -1.36
N ILE A 915 2.43 -40.22 -2.52
CA ILE A 915 2.54 -40.87 -3.83
C ILE A 915 4.00 -41.19 -4.13
N THR A 916 4.87 -40.16 -4.14
CA THR A 916 6.26 -40.30 -4.59
C THR A 916 7.22 -40.71 -3.48
N GLN A 917 6.78 -40.73 -2.22
CA GLN A 917 7.61 -40.93 -1.03
C GLN A 917 8.78 -39.94 -0.87
N GLN A 918 8.86 -38.91 -1.71
CA GLN A 918 9.87 -37.86 -1.63
C GLN A 918 9.56 -36.86 -0.52
N PRO A 919 10.60 -36.18 0.03
CA PRO A 919 10.42 -35.00 0.86
C PRO A 919 9.40 -34.03 0.28
N LEU A 920 8.45 -33.55 1.08
CA LEU A 920 7.56 -32.47 0.65
C LEU A 920 8.37 -31.22 0.26
N GLY A 921 7.76 -30.33 -0.54
CA GLY A 921 8.38 -29.09 -0.98
C GLY A 921 7.98 -27.90 -0.10
N GLY A 922 8.94 -26.99 0.13
CA GLY A 922 8.66 -25.67 0.73
C GLY A 922 8.72 -25.62 2.27
N LYS A 923 9.08 -24.44 2.79
CA LYS A 923 9.30 -24.18 4.23
C LYS A 923 8.07 -24.46 5.10
N ALA A 924 6.87 -24.11 4.62
CA ALA A 924 5.62 -24.28 5.36
C ALA A 924 5.28 -25.76 5.66
N GLN A 925 5.77 -26.69 4.84
CA GLN A 925 5.59 -28.14 5.02
C GLN A 925 6.84 -28.81 5.60
N PHE A 926 7.81 -28.01 6.08
CA PHE A 926 9.13 -28.51 6.48
C PHE A 926 9.79 -29.36 5.38
N GLY A 927 9.72 -28.83 4.15
CA GLY A 927 10.11 -29.53 2.93
C GLY A 927 11.63 -29.60 2.69
N GLY A 928 12.06 -30.47 1.77
CA GLY A 928 13.47 -30.57 1.35
C GLY A 928 13.84 -29.59 0.24
N GLN A 929 15.14 -29.35 0.06
CA GLN A 929 15.65 -28.66 -1.13
C GLN A 929 15.52 -29.56 -2.35
N ARG A 930 15.23 -28.96 -3.51
CA ARG A 930 15.22 -29.67 -4.78
C ARG A 930 16.65 -29.82 -5.28
N PHE A 931 17.09 -31.06 -5.44
CA PHE A 931 18.32 -31.41 -6.15
C PHE A 931 17.94 -31.77 -7.59
N GLY A 932 18.28 -30.91 -8.54
CA GLY A 932 17.86 -31.02 -9.93
C GLY A 932 18.91 -31.64 -10.84
N GLU A 933 18.59 -31.67 -12.13
CA GLU A 933 19.44 -32.25 -13.17
C GLU A 933 20.81 -31.57 -13.27
N MET A 934 20.85 -30.23 -13.18
CA MET A 934 22.11 -29.49 -13.24
C MET A 934 23.02 -29.77 -12.05
N GLU A 935 22.45 -29.96 -10.85
CA GLU A 935 23.23 -30.32 -9.67
C GLU A 935 23.74 -31.77 -9.73
N VAL A 936 22.97 -32.68 -10.35
CA VAL A 936 23.41 -34.05 -10.65
C VAL A 936 24.64 -34.04 -11.56
N TRP A 937 24.58 -33.31 -12.68
CA TRP A 937 25.71 -33.19 -13.61
C TRP A 937 26.97 -32.66 -12.94
N ALA A 938 26.81 -31.73 -12.00
CA ALA A 938 27.94 -31.21 -11.23
C ALA A 938 28.63 -32.33 -10.43
N LEU A 939 27.87 -33.19 -9.73
CA LEU A 939 28.45 -34.32 -8.98
C LEU A 939 29.04 -35.41 -9.87
N GLU A 940 28.40 -35.69 -11.02
CA GLU A 940 28.93 -36.61 -12.03
C GLU A 940 30.28 -36.15 -12.56
N ALA A 941 30.43 -34.84 -12.85
CA ALA A 941 31.69 -34.26 -13.31
C ALA A 941 32.83 -34.40 -12.29
N TYR A 942 32.53 -34.38 -10.99
CA TYR A 942 33.51 -34.66 -9.93
C TYR A 942 33.76 -36.17 -9.69
N GLY A 943 32.97 -37.06 -10.30
CA GLY A 943 33.03 -38.49 -10.02
C GLY A 943 32.50 -38.87 -8.61
N ALA A 944 31.67 -38.03 -8.00
CA ALA A 944 31.17 -38.19 -6.64
C ALA A 944 29.98 -39.18 -6.56
N ALA A 945 30.19 -40.42 -7.03
CA ALA A 945 29.14 -41.42 -7.23
C ALA A 945 28.38 -41.77 -5.94
N HIS A 946 29.06 -41.92 -4.80
CA HIS A 946 28.42 -42.28 -3.53
C HIS A 946 27.54 -41.15 -2.97
N ILE A 947 27.99 -39.89 -3.11
CA ILE A 947 27.21 -38.72 -2.68
C ILE A 947 25.95 -38.61 -3.53
N LEU A 948 26.10 -38.78 -4.85
CA LEU A 948 24.97 -38.78 -5.77
C LEU A 948 23.98 -39.91 -5.46
N GLN A 949 24.48 -41.13 -5.23
CA GLN A 949 23.65 -42.28 -4.88
C GLN A 949 22.85 -42.03 -3.61
N GLU A 950 23.49 -41.50 -2.56
CA GLU A 950 22.83 -41.18 -1.29
C GLU A 950 21.72 -40.12 -1.48
N LEU A 951 22.00 -39.06 -2.24
CA LEU A 951 21.05 -37.97 -2.50
C LEU A 951 19.82 -38.43 -3.29
N LEU A 952 20.00 -39.32 -4.26
CA LEU A 952 18.91 -39.83 -5.10
C LEU A 952 18.10 -40.94 -4.42
N THR A 953 18.61 -41.58 -3.37
CA THR A 953 17.97 -42.74 -2.72
C THR A 953 17.62 -42.45 -1.26
N ALA A 954 18.56 -42.67 -0.33
CA ALA A 954 18.37 -42.63 1.11
C ALA A 954 17.94 -41.26 1.65
N LYS A 955 18.37 -40.16 1.02
CA LYS A 955 17.92 -38.80 1.40
C LYS A 955 16.62 -38.37 0.73
N SER A 956 16.09 -39.20 -0.16
CA SER A 956 14.91 -38.91 -0.98
C SER A 956 13.79 -39.94 -0.72
N ASP A 957 13.66 -40.94 -1.59
CA ASP A 957 12.48 -41.78 -1.74
C ASP A 957 12.73 -43.28 -1.49
N ASP A 958 13.93 -43.68 -1.05
CA ASP A 958 14.15 -45.03 -0.51
C ASP A 958 13.60 -45.11 0.93
N VAL A 959 12.36 -45.61 1.05
CA VAL A 959 11.64 -45.72 2.32
C VAL A 959 12.37 -46.57 3.35
N TYR A 960 13.02 -47.64 2.90
CA TYR A 960 13.70 -48.58 3.79
C TYR A 960 15.11 -48.09 4.11
N GLY A 961 15.85 -47.65 3.08
CA GLY A 961 17.20 -47.13 3.21
C GLY A 961 17.25 -45.90 4.13
N ARG A 962 16.29 -44.97 4.02
CA ARG A 962 16.27 -43.77 4.88
C ARG A 962 16.11 -44.10 6.36
N ALA A 963 15.24 -45.05 6.71
CA ALA A 963 14.99 -45.44 8.10
C ALA A 963 16.22 -46.13 8.70
N LYS A 964 16.83 -47.03 7.92
CA LYS A 964 18.06 -47.73 8.30
C LYS A 964 19.26 -46.81 8.46
N ILE A 965 19.44 -45.87 7.53
CA ILE A 965 20.54 -44.91 7.61
C ILE A 965 20.35 -43.99 8.81
N TYR A 966 19.12 -43.57 9.10
CA TYR A 966 18.87 -42.81 10.33
C TYR A 966 19.21 -43.60 11.59
N GLU A 967 18.80 -44.88 11.67
CA GLU A 967 19.13 -45.76 12.78
C GLU A 967 20.65 -45.96 12.92
N ALA A 968 21.35 -46.20 11.81
CA ALA A 968 22.80 -46.35 11.79
C ALA A 968 23.53 -45.08 12.25
N ILE A 969 23.08 -43.90 11.80
CA ILE A 969 23.62 -42.60 12.25
C ILE A 969 23.44 -42.43 13.76
N VAL A 970 22.25 -42.76 14.30
CA VAL A 970 21.97 -42.66 15.75
C VAL A 970 22.83 -43.64 16.56
N LYS A 971 23.11 -44.83 16.01
CA LYS A 971 23.95 -45.86 16.64
C LYS A 971 25.46 -45.63 16.44
N GLY A 972 25.85 -44.74 15.53
CA GLY A 972 27.25 -44.54 15.14
C GLY A 972 27.84 -45.69 14.32
N GLU A 973 26.99 -46.45 13.62
CA GLU A 973 27.39 -47.58 12.76
C GLU A 973 27.67 -47.11 11.31
N PRO A 974 28.56 -47.80 10.56
CA PRO A 974 28.83 -47.45 9.17
C PRO A 974 27.60 -47.63 8.28
N GLY A 975 27.45 -46.73 7.30
CA GLY A 975 26.29 -46.63 6.43
C GLY A 975 26.01 -47.90 5.62
N ILE A 976 24.73 -48.16 5.37
CA ILE A 976 24.21 -49.32 4.64
C ILE A 976 24.06 -48.97 3.16
N GLU A 977 24.23 -49.95 2.26
CA GLU A 977 23.96 -49.76 0.82
C GLU A 977 22.47 -49.44 0.58
N PRO A 978 22.16 -48.32 -0.10
CA PRO A 978 20.79 -47.93 -0.38
C PRO A 978 20.12 -48.88 -1.39
N GLY A 979 18.80 -48.99 -1.29
CA GLY A 979 17.96 -49.80 -2.15
C GLY A 979 17.54 -49.09 -3.43
N VAL A 980 16.42 -49.54 -3.99
CA VAL A 980 15.83 -48.96 -5.22
C VAL A 980 14.91 -47.79 -4.83
N PRO A 981 15.02 -46.62 -5.47
CA PRO A 981 14.09 -45.50 -5.31
C PRO A 981 12.62 -45.86 -5.52
N GLU A 982 11.73 -45.35 -4.69
CA GLU A 982 10.29 -45.60 -4.86
C GLU A 982 9.73 -44.95 -6.13
N SER A 983 10.28 -43.81 -6.57
CA SER A 983 9.90 -43.21 -7.86
C SER A 983 10.13 -44.14 -9.05
N PHE A 984 11.18 -44.97 -9.00
CA PHE A 984 11.43 -45.99 -10.02
C PHE A 984 10.40 -47.12 -9.95
N ASN A 985 10.03 -47.57 -8.75
CA ASN A 985 8.96 -48.56 -8.57
C ASN A 985 7.61 -48.04 -9.10
N VAL A 986 7.27 -46.78 -8.81
CA VAL A 986 6.07 -46.13 -9.34
C VAL A 986 6.08 -46.10 -10.86
N LEU A 987 7.21 -45.71 -11.49
CA LEU A 987 7.35 -45.73 -12.95
C LEU A 987 7.12 -47.13 -13.53
N VAL A 988 7.72 -48.17 -12.95
CA VAL A 988 7.52 -49.56 -13.39
C VAL A 988 6.04 -49.94 -13.30
N ARG A 989 5.35 -49.57 -12.22
CA ARG A 989 3.91 -49.83 -12.06
C ARG A 989 3.05 -49.04 -13.05
N GLU A 990 3.41 -47.79 -13.34
CA GLU A 990 2.74 -46.98 -14.36
C GLU A 990 2.90 -47.60 -15.75
N LEU A 991 4.10 -48.05 -16.12
CA LEU A 991 4.32 -48.75 -17.39
C LEU A 991 3.55 -50.08 -17.46
N GLN A 992 3.54 -50.87 -16.38
CA GLN A 992 2.73 -52.09 -16.28
C GLN A 992 1.23 -51.80 -16.38
N SER A 993 0.76 -50.67 -15.84
CA SER A 993 -0.65 -50.25 -15.96
C SER A 993 -1.06 -49.91 -17.39
N LEU A 994 -0.09 -49.53 -18.24
CA LEU A 994 -0.25 -49.39 -19.69
C LEU A 994 -0.16 -50.73 -20.44
N CYS A 995 -0.16 -51.85 -19.71
CA CYS A 995 0.00 -53.21 -20.23
C CYS A 995 1.36 -53.48 -20.90
N LEU A 996 2.41 -52.73 -20.53
CA LEU A 996 3.78 -53.04 -20.93
C LEU A 996 4.41 -54.02 -19.93
N ASP A 997 4.98 -55.11 -20.44
CA ASP A 997 5.69 -56.08 -19.61
C ASP A 997 7.10 -55.57 -19.29
N VAL A 998 7.29 -55.07 -18.06
CA VAL A 998 8.55 -54.49 -17.59
C VAL A 998 8.98 -55.24 -16.32
N GLU A 999 10.12 -55.94 -16.42
CA GLU A 999 10.70 -56.72 -15.32
C GLU A 999 12.19 -56.40 -15.11
N LEU A 1000 12.65 -56.50 -13.86
CA LEU A 1000 14.07 -56.36 -13.50
C LEU A 1000 14.78 -57.71 -13.63
N MET A 1001 15.56 -57.88 -14.70
CA MET A 1001 16.34 -59.11 -14.91
C MET A 1001 17.63 -59.11 -14.07
N LYS A 1002 17.84 -60.13 -13.22
CA LYS A 1002 19.14 -60.36 -12.59
C LYS A 1002 20.10 -60.98 -13.60
N ARG A 1003 21.13 -60.24 -14.02
CA ARG A 1003 22.21 -60.77 -14.88
C ARG A 1003 23.07 -61.71 -14.04
N GLN A 1004 23.14 -63.01 -14.41
CA GLN A 1004 24.10 -63.94 -13.81
C GLN A 1004 25.52 -63.42 -14.09
N LYS A 1005 26.36 -63.24 -13.06
CA LYS A 1005 27.78 -62.91 -13.25
C LYS A 1005 28.40 -64.01 -14.14
N PRO A 1006 29.19 -63.66 -15.18
CA PRO A 1006 29.90 -64.67 -15.94
C PRO A 1006 30.80 -65.46 -14.97
N GLN A 1007 30.72 -66.79 -15.01
CA GLN A 1007 31.69 -67.64 -14.32
C GLN A 1007 33.06 -67.25 -14.83
N THR A 1008 33.91 -66.72 -13.94
CA THR A 1008 35.34 -66.62 -14.19
C THR A 1008 35.84 -68.02 -14.52
N GLU A 1009 36.17 -68.27 -15.78
CA GLU A 1009 36.99 -69.41 -16.16
C GLU A 1009 38.24 -69.37 -15.28
N LYS A 1010 38.42 -70.42 -14.47
CA LYS A 1010 39.73 -70.72 -13.91
C LYS A 1010 40.64 -71.01 -15.09
N ALA A 1011 41.43 -70.03 -15.51
CA ALA A 1011 42.61 -70.30 -16.31
C ALA A 1011 43.56 -71.15 -15.47
N ALA A 1012 43.71 -72.41 -15.85
CA ALA A 1012 44.83 -73.26 -15.51
C ALA A 1012 45.91 -73.02 -16.57
N ASP A 1013 47.15 -72.82 -16.09
CA ASP A 1013 48.43 -72.62 -16.79
C ASP A 1013 48.59 -71.41 -17.72
#